data_AF-A0A955NCR4-F1
#
_entry.id   AF-A0A955NCR4-F1
#
_cell.length_a   1.000
_cell.length_b   1.000
_cell.length_c   1.000
_cell.angle_alpha   90.00
_cell.angle_beta   90.00
_cell.angle_gamma   90.00
#
_symmetry.space_group_name_H-M   'P 1'
#
loop_
_entity.id
_entity.type
_entity.pdbx_description
1 polymer ?
#
loop_
_entity_poly.entity_id
_entity_poly.type
_entity_poly.pdbx_seq_one_letter_code
_entity_poly.pdbx_strand_id
1 'polypeptide(L)'
;MAKRIASSVFLFSLCMCLGTGAARSGDDHDLSWEEPADTLFTTERIPFEFDGYTHHWHREQWDWFQERGLFTLAQPTVQSEVWAMEEEIGNQLMLEELWVQPGFIKELAATEVKELDSPTSEDFKAARDEGDLLLSVTDQEPLAQDLLEELPEEFQFRRNRAFLLHSETRRVFVLACHSKRELDRLKQHIHEAVEIVKNYDLHRGIPGIQTNFLHITPGKRHNPFELIDTALGIGCDWLMVRGFNDWMIPGPVNEALGEMKFPFTFVSGQYVTGGVLYGMEQYPDIQDNKVEECLDWAEANGGYYFGSLSSSGEEVAKRFDGYILGGPSDWDRVAELDAPFITQAGDIDSSVPPTMVAFLEKGEPLDQDSLMEAILSKRAVAVFDKGTLAGPPNLRDGLRILLLDGVCLEEALGNTVSIASELNGSSLEVTLRNRTGRDVEGALRIEAGPGVESDSIKAPLNVPLMAYESRTLQVPLRFTPEASGKDNPIGMLFSGYGFEERSLAHVDLPRAVELHPMVVDTPGEIDYPVTVYNYTNEENVTLNILIKKEDSETTAVATKKELVIPNGENKKLHLSLSLGAGSYVVEGNALWVVTQGKLIVQPQEKTANAREEDLDGDGVPEIVMENAQIRATVLLFGGRVIEYIVKSQDENLLFKLWPDKPPLDGEIGGTRSFYPYGGLEEFTGYPYIGGHIVFKYEILESSGSAARVRVWANIHGSRISKIYTLFADSPLLEARYEMDDMTPTLNVIGINPLFQIGPSTGPEDRYYFPEEELVETIPELERYYGRGVFGKEGWAAGYDTEMDISLLIGYPVNDAIYLHLWNNHPDNTPTPYYYTELQPWLELKHGTTTYFSYYIYGKEGGWKPLLEDLREMDLITQKESSIPWDLD
;
A
#
# COMPACT_ATOMS: atom_id res chain seq x y z
N MET A 1 31.23 -54.68 12.97
CA MET A 1 31.79 -55.98 12.50
C MET A 1 31.64 -55.99 10.98
N ALA A 2 32.62 -55.55 10.18
CA ALA A 2 33.85 -56.25 9.75
C ALA A 2 33.52 -57.60 9.05
N LYS A 3 33.91 -57.93 7.81
CA LYS A 3 35.13 -57.71 6.99
C LYS A 3 34.77 -57.88 5.48
N ARG A 4 35.28 -57.07 4.54
CA ARG A 4 36.56 -57.19 3.76
C ARG A 4 36.84 -58.55 3.08
N ILE A 5 36.84 -58.53 1.74
CA ILE A 5 37.57 -59.40 0.77
C ILE A 5 37.90 -58.42 -0.40
N ALA A 6 39.12 -58.06 -0.82
CA ALA A 6 40.41 -58.70 -1.07
C ALA A 6 40.53 -59.48 -2.42
N SER A 7 41.08 -58.77 -3.41
CA SER A 7 42.21 -59.16 -4.29
C SER A 7 42.01 -60.14 -5.46
N SER A 8 42.47 -59.74 -6.66
CA SER A 8 43.60 -60.34 -7.44
C SER A 8 43.57 -59.87 -8.91
N VAL A 9 44.51 -59.04 -9.40
CA VAL A 9 45.82 -59.36 -10.05
C VAL A 9 45.70 -59.95 -11.46
N PHE A 10 46.27 -59.25 -12.47
CA PHE A 10 47.12 -59.87 -13.50
C PHE A 10 48.13 -58.88 -14.13
N LEU A 11 49.38 -59.34 -14.21
CA LEU A 11 50.58 -58.74 -14.83
C LEU A 11 50.42 -58.58 -16.37
N PHE A 12 51.14 -57.63 -16.99
CA PHE A 12 52.29 -57.97 -17.87
C PHE A 12 53.15 -56.76 -18.31
N SER A 13 54.44 -56.90 -17.99
CA SER A 13 55.68 -56.59 -18.72
C SER A 13 55.96 -55.26 -19.44
N LEU A 14 57.07 -54.70 -18.94
CA LEU A 14 58.04 -53.75 -19.49
C LEU A 14 58.42 -53.99 -20.97
N CYS A 15 58.48 -52.91 -21.76
CA CYS A 15 59.31 -52.81 -22.96
C CYS A 15 59.95 -51.41 -23.01
N MET A 16 61.28 -51.36 -22.89
CA MET A 16 62.10 -50.17 -23.09
C MET A 16 62.16 -49.83 -24.59
N CYS A 17 61.89 -48.58 -24.94
CA CYS A 17 62.38 -47.95 -26.15
C CYS A 17 63.17 -46.70 -25.77
N LEU A 18 64.50 -46.79 -25.87
CA LEU A 18 65.40 -45.65 -25.93
C LEU A 18 65.20 -44.95 -27.28
N GLY A 19 64.69 -43.72 -27.25
CA GLY A 19 64.61 -42.81 -28.39
C GLY A 19 65.16 -41.45 -27.98
N THR A 20 66.24 -41.04 -28.63
CA THR A 20 67.02 -39.82 -28.40
C THR A 20 66.16 -38.55 -28.44
N GLY A 21 66.07 -37.84 -27.32
CA GLY A 21 65.51 -36.50 -27.24
C GLY A 21 66.41 -35.48 -27.95
N ALA A 22 65.94 -34.95 -29.07
CA ALA A 22 66.39 -33.67 -29.58
C ALA A 22 65.75 -32.57 -28.72
N ALA A 23 66.57 -31.67 -28.20
CA ALA A 23 66.11 -30.48 -27.48
C ALA A 23 65.17 -29.65 -28.38
N ARG A 24 63.89 -29.61 -28.02
CA ARG A 24 62.99 -28.49 -28.33
C ARG A 24 62.98 -27.57 -27.13
N SER A 25 63.26 -26.31 -27.40
CA SER A 25 63.22 -25.18 -26.48
C SER A 25 61.82 -24.95 -25.91
N GLY A 26 61.73 -24.83 -24.58
CA GLY A 26 60.74 -24.08 -23.82
C GLY A 26 59.28 -24.19 -24.24
N ASP A 27 58.60 -25.24 -23.76
CA ASP A 27 57.14 -25.22 -23.65
C ASP A 27 56.75 -24.47 -22.37
N ASP A 28 56.14 -23.31 -22.57
CA ASP A 28 55.47 -22.48 -21.56
C ASP A 28 53.96 -22.79 -21.63
N HIS A 29 53.60 -24.07 -21.49
CA HIS A 29 52.24 -24.59 -21.59
C HIS A 29 51.83 -25.29 -20.30
N ASP A 30 51.70 -24.50 -19.22
CA ASP A 30 51.01 -24.88 -17.97
C ASP A 30 49.96 -23.80 -17.63
N LEU A 31 49.18 -23.41 -18.65
CA LEU A 31 48.04 -22.51 -18.52
C LEU A 31 46.80 -23.26 -19.01
N SER A 32 45.89 -23.58 -18.11
CA SER A 32 44.58 -24.12 -18.42
C SER A 32 43.51 -23.05 -18.21
N TRP A 33 42.53 -23.02 -19.10
CA TRP A 33 41.24 -22.41 -18.79
C TRP A 33 40.50 -23.41 -17.91
N GLU A 34 40.21 -23.00 -16.68
CA GLU A 34 39.22 -23.70 -15.86
C GLU A 34 37.88 -23.05 -16.17
N GLU A 35 36.89 -23.89 -16.45
CA GLU A 35 35.50 -23.47 -16.46
C GLU A 35 35.22 -22.83 -15.09
N PRO A 36 34.64 -21.62 -15.03
CA PRO A 36 34.15 -21.09 -13.75
C PRO A 36 33.32 -22.19 -13.09
N ALA A 37 33.55 -22.47 -11.80
CA ALA A 37 32.81 -23.51 -11.08
C ALA A 37 31.32 -23.32 -11.38
N ASP A 38 30.66 -24.35 -11.95
CA ASP A 38 29.29 -24.32 -12.49
C ASP A 38 28.48 -23.19 -11.85
N THR A 39 28.47 -22.01 -12.49
CA THR A 39 27.52 -20.97 -12.13
C THR A 39 26.21 -21.47 -12.69
N LEU A 40 25.59 -22.42 -11.99
CA LEU A 40 24.17 -22.70 -12.13
C LEU A 40 23.51 -21.32 -12.05
N PHE A 41 23.02 -20.84 -13.18
CA PHE A 41 22.28 -19.59 -13.27
C PHE A 41 21.02 -19.81 -12.43
N THR A 42 21.10 -19.46 -11.14
CA THR A 42 19.94 -19.48 -10.26
C THR A 42 19.21 -18.17 -10.49
N THR A 43 18.42 -18.10 -11.55
CA THR A 43 17.41 -17.05 -11.68
C THR A 43 16.46 -17.20 -10.49
N GLU A 44 16.43 -16.20 -9.62
CA GLU A 44 15.51 -16.20 -8.50
C GLU A 44 14.12 -15.82 -9.00
N ARG A 45 13.13 -16.67 -8.71
CA ARG A 45 11.72 -16.38 -9.00
C ARG A 45 11.05 -15.86 -7.73
N ILE A 46 10.59 -14.62 -7.77
CA ILE A 46 9.81 -13.97 -6.73
C ILE A 46 8.36 -13.93 -7.24
N PRO A 47 7.45 -14.77 -6.71
CA PRO A 47 6.04 -14.72 -7.08
C PRO A 47 5.41 -13.46 -6.48
N PHE A 48 4.59 -12.79 -7.27
CA PHE A 48 3.84 -11.62 -6.85
C PHE A 48 2.35 -11.88 -7.13
N GLU A 49 1.46 -11.67 -6.15
CA GLU A 49 0.01 -11.79 -6.30
C GLU A 49 -0.69 -10.52 -5.78
N PHE A 50 -1.75 -10.10 -6.48
CA PHE A 50 -2.69 -9.09 -6.01
C PHE A 50 -4.11 -9.67 -6.05
N ASP A 51 -4.90 -9.46 -5.00
CA ASP A 51 -6.31 -9.83 -4.91
C ASP A 51 -7.05 -8.75 -4.10
N GLY A 52 -7.80 -7.89 -4.79
CA GLY A 52 -8.60 -6.85 -4.12
C GLY A 52 -9.00 -5.68 -5.03
N TYR A 53 -9.27 -4.51 -4.43
CA TYR A 53 -9.80 -3.35 -5.14
C TYR A 53 -8.71 -2.49 -5.79
N THR A 54 -8.83 -2.22 -7.09
CA THR A 54 -8.30 -1.00 -7.72
C THR A 54 -9.49 -0.15 -8.16
N HIS A 55 -10.05 -0.48 -9.31
CA HIS A 55 -11.25 0.10 -9.88
C HIS A 55 -12.42 -0.88 -10.03
N HIS A 56 -12.16 -2.13 -9.71
CA HIS A 56 -13.12 -3.15 -9.39
C HIS A 56 -12.34 -4.21 -8.61
N TRP A 57 -13.05 -5.17 -8.04
CA TRP A 57 -12.40 -6.34 -7.50
C TRP A 57 -11.79 -7.15 -8.64
N HIS A 58 -10.48 -7.42 -8.61
CA HIS A 58 -9.81 -8.29 -9.56
C HIS A 58 -8.55 -8.92 -8.94
N ARG A 59 -7.97 -9.89 -9.63
CA ARG A 59 -6.81 -10.66 -9.20
C ARG A 59 -5.74 -10.68 -10.28
N GLU A 60 -4.49 -10.43 -9.91
CA GLU A 60 -3.33 -10.50 -10.82
C GLU A 60 -2.19 -11.34 -10.23
N GLN A 61 -1.41 -12.01 -11.08
CA GLN A 61 -0.24 -12.78 -10.67
C GLN A 61 0.93 -12.57 -11.63
N TRP A 62 2.12 -12.32 -11.07
CA TRP A 62 3.36 -12.06 -11.79
C TRP A 62 4.50 -12.91 -11.23
N ASP A 63 5.43 -13.32 -12.08
CA ASP A 63 6.72 -13.89 -11.65
C ASP A 63 7.82 -12.85 -11.96
N TRP A 64 8.53 -12.40 -10.93
CA TRP A 64 9.72 -11.57 -11.07
C TRP A 64 10.96 -12.45 -11.03
N PHE A 65 11.88 -12.19 -11.94
CA PHE A 65 13.11 -12.95 -12.12
C PHE A 65 14.32 -12.06 -11.86
N GLN A 66 15.13 -12.36 -10.84
CA GLN A 66 16.34 -11.61 -10.53
C GLN A 66 17.62 -12.36 -10.92
N GLU A 67 18.61 -11.63 -11.45
CA GLU A 67 19.94 -12.14 -11.79
C GLU A 67 21.05 -11.15 -11.39
N ARG A 68 22.12 -11.66 -10.77
CA ARG A 68 23.35 -10.91 -10.38
C ARG A 68 23.11 -9.66 -9.50
N GLY A 69 22.02 -9.63 -8.73
CA GLY A 69 21.71 -8.51 -7.83
C GLY A 69 21.30 -7.19 -8.52
N LEU A 70 21.37 -7.10 -9.85
CA LEU A 70 21.15 -5.86 -10.61
C LEU A 70 20.02 -5.97 -11.64
N PHE A 71 19.81 -7.15 -12.24
CA PHE A 71 18.81 -7.32 -13.28
C PHE A 71 17.55 -7.96 -12.70
N THR A 72 16.40 -7.36 -12.95
CA THR A 72 15.10 -7.95 -12.64
C THR A 72 14.22 -7.91 -13.89
N LEU A 73 13.46 -8.97 -14.14
CA LEU A 73 12.50 -9.08 -15.26
C LEU A 73 11.16 -9.58 -14.72
N ALA A 74 10.07 -8.87 -15.03
CA ALA A 74 8.72 -9.33 -14.72
C ALA A 74 8.13 -10.04 -15.95
N GLN A 75 7.52 -11.20 -15.74
CA GLN A 75 6.65 -11.83 -16.71
C GLN A 75 5.29 -12.10 -16.08
N PRO A 76 4.19 -11.68 -16.73
CA PRO A 76 2.88 -12.17 -16.34
C PRO A 76 2.85 -13.68 -16.62
N THR A 77 2.21 -14.44 -15.75
CA THR A 77 2.08 -15.88 -16.01
C THR A 77 1.21 -16.07 -17.25
N VAL A 78 1.54 -17.03 -18.13
CA VAL A 78 0.70 -17.31 -19.33
C VAL A 78 -0.76 -17.59 -18.94
N GLN A 79 -0.96 -18.12 -17.73
CA GLN A 79 -2.26 -18.38 -17.14
C GLN A 79 -3.03 -17.08 -16.80
N SER A 80 -2.36 -16.05 -16.25
CA SER A 80 -2.99 -14.77 -15.89
C SER A 80 -3.37 -13.92 -17.11
N GLU A 81 -2.54 -13.91 -18.16
CA GLU A 81 -2.88 -13.25 -19.43
C GLU A 81 -4.10 -13.89 -20.10
N VAL A 82 -4.21 -15.23 -20.01
CA VAL A 82 -5.38 -15.96 -20.50
C VAL A 82 -6.61 -15.63 -19.65
N TRP A 83 -6.50 -15.57 -18.32
CA TRP A 83 -7.61 -15.19 -17.44
C TRP A 83 -8.09 -13.74 -17.65
N ALA A 84 -7.18 -12.77 -17.75
CA ALA A 84 -7.54 -11.38 -18.01
C ALA A 84 -8.21 -11.22 -19.39
N MET A 85 -7.72 -11.92 -20.41
CA MET A 85 -8.36 -11.97 -21.72
C MET A 85 -9.74 -12.63 -21.67
N GLU A 86 -9.91 -13.73 -20.92
CA GLU A 86 -11.20 -14.43 -20.73
C GLU A 86 -12.23 -13.56 -19.99
N GLU A 87 -11.82 -12.86 -18.93
CA GLU A 87 -12.66 -11.93 -18.18
C GLU A 87 -13.07 -10.72 -19.03
N GLU A 88 -12.14 -10.15 -19.80
CA GLU A 88 -12.41 -9.02 -20.70
C GLU A 88 -13.38 -9.42 -21.84
N ILE A 89 -13.29 -10.64 -22.38
CA ILE A 89 -14.24 -11.18 -23.36
C ILE A 89 -15.63 -11.34 -22.74
N GLY A 90 -15.74 -11.83 -21.51
CA GLY A 90 -17.01 -11.89 -20.76
C GLY A 90 -17.62 -10.50 -20.54
N ASN A 91 -16.79 -9.54 -20.12
CA ASN A 91 -17.19 -8.15 -19.90
C ASN A 91 -17.70 -7.47 -21.18
N GLN A 92 -17.00 -7.64 -22.31
CA GLN A 92 -17.41 -7.07 -23.60
C GLN A 92 -18.69 -7.69 -24.18
N LEU A 93 -19.01 -8.93 -23.76
CA LEU A 93 -20.25 -9.61 -24.12
C LEU A 93 -21.38 -9.33 -23.11
N MET A 94 -21.13 -8.53 -22.07
CA MET A 94 -22.03 -8.25 -20.95
C MET A 94 -22.48 -9.52 -20.20
N LEU A 95 -21.57 -10.49 -20.13
CA LEU A 95 -21.72 -11.78 -19.46
C LEU A 95 -20.53 -11.93 -18.52
N GLU A 96 -20.60 -11.27 -17.36
CA GLU A 96 -19.61 -11.38 -16.30
C GLU A 96 -19.43 -12.87 -15.90
N GLU A 97 -18.19 -13.31 -15.64
CA GLU A 97 -17.82 -14.71 -15.28
C GLU A 97 -18.02 -15.79 -16.39
N LEU A 98 -17.83 -15.45 -17.67
CA LEU A 98 -18.00 -16.38 -18.82
C LEU A 98 -16.78 -17.30 -19.07
N TRP A 99 -16.98 -18.62 -19.06
CA TRP A 99 -16.00 -19.64 -19.46
C TRP A 99 -16.53 -20.53 -20.61
N VAL A 100 -15.76 -20.70 -21.69
CA VAL A 100 -16.10 -21.58 -22.82
C VAL A 100 -14.95 -22.52 -23.14
N GLN A 101 -15.29 -23.79 -23.31
CA GLN A 101 -14.38 -24.85 -23.66
C GLN A 101 -13.91 -24.81 -25.15
N PRO A 102 -12.60 -24.67 -25.44
CA PRO A 102 -11.97 -25.06 -26.70
C PRO A 102 -12.53 -26.33 -27.37
N GLY A 103 -12.67 -26.35 -28.70
CA GLY A 103 -13.19 -27.50 -29.47
C GLY A 103 -14.73 -27.68 -29.50
N PHE A 104 -15.45 -27.13 -28.51
CA PHE A 104 -16.90 -27.25 -28.34
C PHE A 104 -17.73 -26.98 -29.61
N ILE A 105 -17.45 -25.88 -30.30
CA ILE A 105 -18.23 -25.42 -31.48
C ILE A 105 -18.00 -26.29 -32.72
N LYS A 106 -16.81 -26.88 -32.86
CA LYS A 106 -16.42 -27.66 -34.05
C LYS A 106 -17.07 -29.05 -34.05
N GLU A 107 -17.17 -29.70 -32.89
CA GLU A 107 -17.81 -31.02 -32.72
C GLU A 107 -19.35 -30.93 -32.72
N LEU A 108 -19.91 -29.86 -32.13
CA LEU A 108 -21.34 -29.53 -32.22
C LEU A 108 -21.81 -29.40 -33.69
N ALA A 109 -20.99 -28.78 -34.54
CA ALA A 109 -21.32 -28.56 -35.94
C ALA A 109 -21.21 -29.83 -36.83
N ALA A 110 -20.56 -30.89 -36.35
CA ALA A 110 -20.27 -32.11 -37.12
C ALA A 110 -21.19 -33.30 -36.79
N THR A 111 -22.01 -33.19 -35.75
CA THR A 111 -22.79 -34.28 -35.18
C THR A 111 -24.25 -33.87 -35.03
N GLU A 112 -25.20 -34.75 -35.36
CA GLU A 112 -26.62 -34.51 -35.04
C GLU A 112 -26.83 -34.85 -33.56
N VAL A 113 -26.54 -33.89 -32.69
CA VAL A 113 -26.61 -34.03 -31.23
C VAL A 113 -27.99 -33.64 -30.71
N LYS A 114 -28.49 -34.42 -29.76
CA LYS A 114 -29.60 -33.98 -28.91
C LYS A 114 -29.01 -33.16 -27.78
N GLU A 115 -29.21 -31.84 -27.83
CA GLU A 115 -28.71 -30.91 -26.82
C GLU A 115 -29.37 -31.21 -25.46
N LEU A 116 -28.53 -31.41 -24.45
CA LEU A 116 -28.95 -31.46 -23.06
C LEU A 116 -28.14 -30.44 -22.29
N ASP A 117 -28.83 -29.40 -21.84
CA ASP A 117 -28.27 -28.32 -21.07
C ASP A 117 -28.56 -28.60 -19.58
N SER A 118 -27.51 -28.79 -18.79
CA SER A 118 -27.60 -29.29 -17.41
C SER A 118 -28.56 -30.49 -17.20
N PRO A 119 -28.35 -31.61 -17.92
CA PRO A 119 -29.18 -32.78 -17.68
C PRO A 119 -28.99 -33.31 -16.26
N THR A 120 -30.11 -33.70 -15.63
CA THR A 120 -30.06 -34.47 -14.39
C THR A 120 -29.45 -35.86 -14.65
N SER A 121 -28.99 -36.53 -13.59
CA SER A 121 -28.47 -37.90 -13.71
C SER A 121 -29.47 -38.93 -14.27
N GLU A 122 -30.78 -38.64 -14.28
CA GLU A 122 -31.78 -39.50 -14.94
C GLU A 122 -32.03 -39.08 -16.40
N ASP A 123 -32.00 -37.79 -16.73
CA ASP A 123 -32.06 -37.31 -18.12
C ASP A 123 -30.82 -37.75 -18.92
N PHE A 124 -29.66 -37.69 -18.27
CA PHE A 124 -28.41 -38.25 -18.78
C PHE A 124 -28.52 -39.77 -18.99
N LYS A 125 -29.15 -40.53 -18.07
CA LYS A 125 -29.30 -41.99 -18.22
C LYS A 125 -30.32 -42.39 -19.29
N ALA A 126 -31.42 -41.65 -19.43
CA ALA A 126 -32.45 -41.93 -20.43
C ALA A 126 -32.02 -41.54 -21.85
N ALA A 127 -31.23 -40.47 -22.00
CA ALA A 127 -30.73 -40.02 -23.29
C ALA A 127 -29.46 -40.78 -23.74
N ARG A 128 -28.71 -41.39 -22.81
CA ARG A 128 -27.49 -42.18 -23.06
C ARG A 128 -27.69 -43.42 -23.92
N ASP A 129 -28.89 -44.02 -23.91
CA ASP A 129 -29.13 -45.27 -24.62
C ASP A 129 -29.71 -45.05 -26.05
N GLU A 130 -29.93 -43.80 -26.49
CA GLU A 130 -30.61 -43.45 -27.77
C GLU A 130 -29.74 -42.73 -28.83
N GLY A 131 -28.59 -42.14 -28.50
CA GLY A 131 -27.71 -41.46 -29.46
C GLY A 131 -26.74 -40.45 -28.83
N ASP A 132 -25.98 -39.73 -29.65
CA ASP A 132 -24.95 -38.78 -29.20
C ASP A 132 -25.57 -37.48 -28.64
N LEU A 133 -25.00 -36.98 -27.54
CA LEU A 133 -25.47 -35.82 -26.77
C LEU A 133 -24.39 -34.72 -26.78
N LEU A 134 -24.80 -33.45 -26.89
CA LEU A 134 -23.90 -32.30 -26.74
C LEU A 134 -23.69 -31.96 -25.27
N LEU A 135 -22.46 -32.05 -24.79
CA LEU A 135 -21.98 -31.64 -23.47
C LEU A 135 -20.51 -31.15 -23.61
N SER A 136 -20.10 -30.11 -22.87
CA SER A 136 -18.88 -29.32 -23.16
C SER A 136 -17.65 -29.58 -22.22
N VAL A 137 -16.46 -30.09 -22.69
CA VAL A 137 -15.04 -30.13 -22.12
C VAL A 137 -13.77 -30.30 -23.11
N THR A 138 -12.55 -29.67 -22.90
CA THR A 138 -11.42 -29.16 -23.83
C THR A 138 -10.15 -30.02 -24.24
N ASP A 139 -9.25 -29.44 -25.09
CA ASP A 139 -8.13 -29.89 -25.99
C ASP A 139 -6.64 -29.56 -25.62
N GLN A 140 -5.69 -30.44 -26.02
CA GLN A 140 -4.23 -30.18 -26.09
C GLN A 140 -3.57 -30.95 -27.24
N GLU A 141 -2.72 -30.30 -28.04
CA GLU A 141 -1.85 -30.98 -29.01
C GLU A 141 -0.44 -30.38 -29.17
N PRO A 142 0.52 -31.22 -29.63
CA PRO A 142 1.93 -31.11 -29.29
C PRO A 142 2.80 -31.14 -30.56
N LEU A 143 3.16 -29.98 -31.07
CA LEU A 143 4.23 -29.87 -32.07
C LEU A 143 5.15 -28.71 -31.74
N ALA A 144 5.57 -28.70 -30.49
CA ALA A 144 6.51 -27.76 -29.94
C ALA A 144 7.64 -28.58 -29.34
N GLN A 145 8.50 -29.14 -30.18
CA GLN A 145 9.81 -29.60 -29.76
C GLN A 145 10.64 -29.96 -30.99
N ASP A 146 11.95 -29.88 -30.81
CA ASP A 146 13.01 -30.35 -31.71
C ASP A 146 13.56 -29.35 -32.71
N LEU A 147 14.10 -28.24 -32.21
CA LEU A 147 15.26 -27.61 -32.84
C LEU A 147 16.03 -26.90 -31.73
N LEU A 148 17.34 -27.15 -31.60
CA LEU A 148 18.40 -26.30 -31.03
C LEU A 148 19.43 -27.20 -30.34
N GLU A 149 20.63 -27.35 -30.90
CA GLU A 149 21.78 -27.91 -30.16
C GLU A 149 23.08 -27.81 -30.98
N GLU A 150 24.23 -27.68 -30.30
CA GLU A 150 25.61 -27.97 -30.77
C GLU A 150 26.56 -26.81 -31.17
N LEU A 151 26.66 -25.83 -30.30
CA LEU A 151 27.82 -25.65 -29.40
C LEU A 151 27.14 -25.07 -28.13
N PRO A 152 27.77 -24.20 -27.34
CA PRO A 152 27.19 -22.88 -27.45
C PRO A 152 28.03 -22.16 -28.49
N GLU A 153 27.61 -22.21 -29.77
CA GLU A 153 28.37 -21.67 -30.91
C GLU A 153 28.72 -20.19 -30.62
N GLU A 154 27.89 -19.57 -29.79
CA GLU A 154 27.85 -18.18 -29.39
C GLU A 154 29.15 -17.56 -28.84
N PHE A 155 30.08 -18.31 -28.22
CA PHE A 155 31.25 -17.69 -27.58
C PHE A 155 32.50 -17.67 -28.49
N GLN A 156 32.61 -18.64 -29.41
CA GLN A 156 33.77 -18.80 -30.27
C GLN A 156 33.86 -17.69 -31.33
N PHE A 157 32.72 -17.15 -31.76
CA PHE A 157 32.63 -16.06 -32.75
C PHE A 157 32.66 -14.65 -32.14
N ARG A 158 32.74 -14.49 -30.81
CA ARG A 158 32.70 -13.14 -30.20
C ARG A 158 33.95 -12.33 -30.55
N ARG A 159 33.72 -11.13 -31.07
CA ARG A 159 34.75 -10.24 -31.65
C ARG A 159 35.69 -9.62 -30.62
N ASN A 160 35.22 -9.45 -29.38
CA ASN A 160 35.97 -8.87 -28.26
C ASN A 160 35.78 -9.77 -27.01
N ARG A 161 36.86 -10.06 -26.29
CA ARG A 161 36.89 -11.03 -25.17
C ARG A 161 37.83 -10.54 -24.07
N ALA A 162 37.46 -10.77 -22.83
CA ALA A 162 38.30 -10.64 -21.66
C ALA A 162 38.19 -11.94 -20.85
N PHE A 163 39.31 -12.56 -20.48
CA PHE A 163 39.30 -13.83 -19.76
C PHE A 163 40.58 -14.04 -18.94
N LEU A 164 40.54 -15.01 -18.03
CA LEU A 164 41.59 -15.32 -17.07
C LEU A 164 42.16 -16.71 -17.35
N LEU A 165 43.48 -16.86 -17.23
CA LEU A 165 44.18 -18.14 -17.27
C LEU A 165 44.94 -18.35 -15.96
N HIS A 166 44.90 -19.57 -15.43
CA HIS A 166 45.50 -19.94 -14.15
C HIS A 166 46.74 -20.84 -14.34
N SER A 167 47.71 -20.70 -13.43
CA SER A 167 48.70 -21.74 -13.09
C SER A 167 48.89 -21.79 -11.56
N GLU A 168 49.57 -22.81 -11.03
CA GLU A 168 49.77 -23.01 -9.58
C GLU A 168 50.34 -21.79 -8.82
N THR A 169 50.96 -20.81 -9.51
CA THR A 169 51.55 -19.62 -8.86
C THR A 169 51.23 -18.29 -9.54
N ARG A 170 50.45 -18.27 -10.65
CA ARG A 170 50.26 -17.06 -11.44
C ARG A 170 48.85 -16.97 -12.05
N ARG A 171 48.37 -15.74 -12.20
CA ARG A 171 47.14 -15.38 -12.91
C ARG A 171 47.50 -14.52 -14.11
N VAL A 172 46.99 -14.86 -15.30
CA VAL A 172 47.22 -14.11 -16.53
C VAL A 172 45.88 -13.58 -17.05
N PHE A 173 45.72 -12.26 -17.04
CA PHE A 173 44.54 -11.57 -17.57
C PHE A 173 44.74 -11.29 -19.06
N VAL A 174 43.78 -11.70 -19.89
CA VAL A 174 43.87 -11.62 -21.35
C VAL A 174 42.74 -10.76 -21.91
N LEU A 175 43.09 -9.72 -22.68
CA LEU A 175 42.15 -8.93 -23.49
C LEU A 175 42.41 -9.21 -24.97
N ALA A 176 41.41 -9.74 -25.68
CA ALA A 176 41.50 -10.10 -27.09
C ALA A 176 40.40 -9.40 -27.90
N CYS A 177 40.79 -8.53 -28.84
CA CYS A 177 39.87 -7.77 -29.70
C CYS A 177 40.33 -7.82 -31.17
N HIS A 178 39.41 -7.56 -32.09
CA HIS A 178 39.67 -7.59 -33.53
C HIS A 178 40.56 -6.43 -34.04
N SER A 179 40.53 -5.26 -33.39
CA SER A 179 41.35 -4.10 -33.77
C SER A 179 41.93 -3.33 -32.57
N LYS A 180 43.01 -2.56 -32.80
CA LYS A 180 43.63 -1.72 -31.76
C LYS A 180 42.68 -0.69 -31.17
N ARG A 181 41.80 -0.08 -31.98
CA ARG A 181 40.80 0.89 -31.52
C ARG A 181 39.72 0.24 -30.64
N GLU A 182 39.39 -1.03 -30.87
CA GLU A 182 38.48 -1.79 -30.01
C GLU A 182 39.19 -2.22 -28.71
N LEU A 183 40.46 -2.64 -28.80
CA LEU A 183 41.28 -2.96 -27.63
C LEU A 183 41.49 -1.76 -26.69
N ASP A 184 41.79 -0.58 -27.25
CA ASP A 184 41.98 0.64 -26.46
C ASP A 184 40.66 1.07 -25.78
N ARG A 185 39.51 0.86 -26.45
CA ARG A 185 38.17 1.07 -25.86
C ARG A 185 37.86 0.07 -24.75
N LEU A 186 38.09 -1.23 -24.98
CA LEU A 186 37.86 -2.26 -23.95
C LEU A 186 38.75 -2.04 -22.73
N LYS A 187 40.02 -1.67 -22.92
CA LYS A 187 40.93 -1.31 -21.82
C LYS A 187 40.42 -0.14 -20.99
N GLN A 188 39.90 0.88 -21.65
CA GLN A 188 39.33 2.05 -20.97
C GLN A 188 38.14 1.65 -20.10
N HIS A 189 37.19 0.87 -20.63
CA HIS A 189 36.03 0.42 -19.87
C HIS A 189 36.37 -0.52 -18.70
N ILE A 190 37.40 -1.37 -18.87
CA ILE A 190 37.91 -2.20 -17.76
C ILE A 190 38.57 -1.35 -16.69
N HIS A 191 39.32 -0.31 -17.08
CA HIS A 191 39.89 0.63 -16.12
C HIS A 191 38.80 1.38 -15.35
N GLU A 192 37.75 1.83 -16.03
CA GLU A 192 36.57 2.46 -15.42
C GLU A 192 35.93 1.52 -14.38
N ALA A 193 35.68 0.26 -14.75
CA ALA A 193 35.14 -0.75 -13.83
C ALA A 193 36.03 -0.98 -12.59
N VAL A 194 37.36 -1.06 -12.78
CA VAL A 194 38.32 -1.21 -11.68
C VAL A 194 38.32 0.00 -10.75
N GLU A 195 38.23 1.21 -11.30
CA GLU A 195 38.16 2.43 -10.48
C GLU A 195 36.85 2.53 -9.70
N ILE A 196 35.73 2.04 -10.26
CA ILE A 196 34.47 1.95 -9.53
C ILE A 196 34.65 1.09 -8.28
N VAL A 197 35.11 -0.16 -8.45
CA VAL A 197 35.29 -1.13 -7.34
C VAL A 197 36.28 -0.64 -6.28
N LYS A 198 37.27 0.17 -6.66
CA LYS A 198 38.27 0.69 -5.70
C LYS A 198 37.75 1.85 -4.88
N ASN A 199 37.02 2.76 -5.50
CA ASN A 199 36.75 4.09 -4.93
C ASN A 199 35.34 4.22 -4.37
N TYR A 200 34.40 3.37 -4.79
CA TYR A 200 33.00 3.47 -4.38
C TYR A 200 32.50 2.21 -3.69
N ASP A 201 31.54 2.43 -2.79
CA ASP A 201 30.56 1.43 -2.35
C ASP A 201 29.28 1.65 -3.18
N LEU A 202 28.63 0.56 -3.62
CA LEU A 202 27.48 0.61 -4.54
C LEU A 202 26.18 0.40 -3.76
N HIS A 203 25.28 1.37 -3.83
CA HIS A 203 23.98 1.32 -3.14
C HIS A 203 22.85 1.41 -4.16
N ARG A 204 22.01 0.36 -4.21
CA ARG A 204 20.89 0.29 -5.15
C ARG A 204 19.62 0.72 -4.45
N GLY A 205 18.78 1.50 -5.13
CA GLY A 205 17.48 1.87 -4.58
C GLY A 205 16.46 2.29 -5.61
N ILE A 206 15.27 2.62 -5.12
CA ILE A 206 14.10 2.94 -5.95
C ILE A 206 13.65 4.38 -5.64
N PRO A 207 13.97 5.36 -6.49
CA PRO A 207 13.46 6.70 -6.34
C PRO A 207 12.09 6.85 -7.03
N GLY A 208 11.24 7.66 -6.39
CA GLY A 208 9.93 8.01 -6.91
C GLY A 208 8.94 6.86 -6.88
N ILE A 209 8.92 6.10 -5.79
CA ILE A 209 7.91 5.05 -5.55
C ILE A 209 6.65 5.62 -4.89
N GLN A 210 5.49 5.07 -5.22
CA GLN A 210 4.22 5.37 -4.58
C GLN A 210 3.82 4.20 -3.66
N THR A 211 3.53 4.51 -2.38
CA THR A 211 3.12 3.48 -1.40
C THR A 211 1.62 3.18 -1.48
N ASN A 212 0.83 4.22 -1.81
CA ASN A 212 -0.63 4.26 -1.71
C ASN A 212 -1.20 3.92 -0.32
N PHE A 213 -0.35 3.89 0.72
CA PHE A 213 -0.72 3.44 2.06
C PHE A 213 -1.73 4.39 2.74
N LEU A 214 -1.47 5.69 2.69
CA LEU A 214 -2.38 6.75 3.19
C LEU A 214 -3.21 7.39 2.07
N HIS A 215 -3.35 6.71 0.92
CA HIS A 215 -4.11 7.22 -0.22
C HIS A 215 -5.54 6.67 -0.19
N ILE A 216 -6.51 7.58 -0.29
CA ILE A 216 -7.94 7.24 -0.23
C ILE A 216 -8.40 6.38 -1.40
N THR A 217 -7.82 6.59 -2.59
CA THR A 217 -8.18 5.83 -3.80
C THR A 217 -7.69 4.40 -3.68
N PRO A 218 -8.51 3.38 -4.02
CA PRO A 218 -8.13 2.00 -3.84
C PRO A 218 -7.11 1.67 -4.92
N GLY A 219 -6.08 0.94 -4.53
CA GLY A 219 -4.97 0.62 -5.38
C GLY A 219 -4.20 -0.53 -4.77
N LYS A 220 -3.19 -1.00 -5.49
CA LYS A 220 -2.25 -1.93 -4.93
C LYS A 220 -1.39 -1.20 -3.91
N ARG A 221 -1.65 -1.51 -2.64
CA ARG A 221 -1.00 -0.90 -1.50
C ARG A 221 0.12 -1.79 -1.04
N HIS A 222 1.18 -1.15 -0.59
CA HIS A 222 2.25 -1.82 0.12
C HIS A 222 2.34 -1.16 1.49
N ASN A 223 2.18 -1.94 2.56
CA ASN A 223 2.60 -1.47 3.87
C ASN A 223 4.08 -1.03 3.75
N PRO A 224 4.50 0.10 4.37
CA PRO A 224 5.86 0.59 4.18
C PRO A 224 6.95 -0.44 4.53
N PHE A 225 6.73 -1.31 5.52
CA PHE A 225 7.70 -2.35 5.87
C PHE A 225 7.71 -3.51 4.86
N GLU A 226 6.55 -3.92 4.32
CA GLU A 226 6.48 -4.88 3.20
C GLU A 226 7.18 -4.33 1.96
N LEU A 227 7.03 -3.03 1.71
CA LEU A 227 7.67 -2.37 0.58
C LEU A 227 9.20 -2.37 0.74
N ILE A 228 9.68 -2.11 1.96
CA ILE A 228 11.10 -2.20 2.30
C ILE A 228 11.61 -3.64 2.12
N ASP A 229 10.88 -4.65 2.58
CA ASP A 229 11.27 -6.05 2.39
C ASP A 229 11.31 -6.44 0.90
N THR A 230 10.31 -6.00 0.12
CA THR A 230 10.27 -6.19 -1.33
C THR A 230 11.49 -5.55 -2.00
N ALA A 231 11.86 -4.34 -1.57
CA ALA A 231 13.03 -3.64 -2.07
C ALA A 231 14.34 -4.38 -1.70
N LEU A 232 14.47 -4.84 -0.46
CA LEU A 232 15.60 -5.67 0.00
C LEU A 232 15.70 -6.96 -0.81
N GLY A 233 14.57 -7.61 -1.10
CA GLY A 233 14.48 -8.81 -1.92
C GLY A 233 15.08 -8.63 -3.31
N ILE A 234 15.01 -7.42 -3.88
CA ILE A 234 15.65 -7.08 -5.16
C ILE A 234 17.02 -6.38 -5.01
N GLY A 235 17.63 -6.47 -3.83
CA GLY A 235 18.98 -5.96 -3.54
C GLY A 235 19.04 -4.43 -3.37
N CYS A 236 17.93 -3.78 -3.03
CA CYS A 236 17.89 -2.34 -2.73
C CYS A 236 18.02 -2.06 -1.24
N ASP A 237 18.80 -1.04 -0.88
CA ASP A 237 19.03 -0.60 0.50
C ASP A 237 18.59 0.84 0.78
N TRP A 238 17.95 1.49 -0.19
CA TRP A 238 17.27 2.77 -0.03
C TRP A 238 16.05 2.95 -0.94
N LEU A 239 15.11 3.82 -0.52
CA LEU A 239 13.88 4.17 -1.24
C LEU A 239 13.58 5.67 -1.10
N MET A 240 12.97 6.27 -2.13
CA MET A 240 12.44 7.64 -2.05
C MET A 240 10.97 7.66 -2.49
N VAL A 241 10.06 8.03 -1.60
CA VAL A 241 8.61 8.03 -1.88
C VAL A 241 8.15 9.31 -2.57
N ARG A 242 7.03 9.29 -3.28
CA ARG A 242 6.51 10.47 -3.99
C ARG A 242 4.99 10.59 -4.05
N GLY A 243 4.25 9.63 -3.51
CA GLY A 243 2.79 9.65 -3.56
C GLY A 243 2.22 10.88 -2.88
N PHE A 244 0.94 11.11 -3.16
CA PHE A 244 0.17 12.26 -2.70
C PHE A 244 0.35 12.49 -1.18
N ASN A 245 0.14 11.43 -0.40
CA ASN A 245 0.26 11.41 1.04
C ASN A 245 1.51 10.65 1.53
N ASP A 246 2.48 10.35 0.66
CA ASP A 246 3.57 9.46 1.06
C ASP A 246 4.64 10.18 1.88
N TRP A 247 4.76 11.51 1.78
CA TRP A 247 5.70 12.30 2.59
C TRP A 247 5.50 12.11 4.10
N MET A 248 4.30 11.68 4.48
CA MET A 248 3.80 11.41 5.82
C MET A 248 4.36 10.12 6.44
N ILE A 249 4.89 9.22 5.61
CA ILE A 249 5.20 7.84 6.00
C ILE A 249 6.64 7.66 6.49
N PRO A 250 7.69 8.25 5.86
CA PRO A 250 9.06 7.98 6.27
C PRO A 250 9.43 8.41 7.68
N GLY A 251 8.77 9.42 8.25
CA GLY A 251 9.02 9.86 9.64
C GLY A 251 8.88 8.72 10.66
N PRO A 252 7.65 8.21 10.90
CA PRO A 252 7.42 7.11 11.83
C PRO A 252 8.15 5.82 11.46
N VAL A 253 8.30 5.53 10.16
CA VAL A 253 9.04 4.33 9.69
C VAL A 253 10.53 4.43 10.05
N ASN A 254 11.17 5.57 9.80
CA ASN A 254 12.58 5.77 10.12
C ASN A 254 12.83 5.75 11.63
N GLU A 255 11.90 6.25 12.43
CA GLU A 255 11.95 6.13 13.88
C GLU A 255 11.96 4.65 14.31
N ALA A 256 11.01 3.85 13.82
CA ALA A 256 10.94 2.43 14.12
C ALA A 256 12.20 1.65 13.67
N LEU A 257 12.70 1.93 12.46
CA LEU A 257 13.96 1.36 11.96
C LEU A 257 15.14 1.76 12.84
N GLY A 258 15.18 3.01 13.30
CA GLY A 258 16.18 3.55 14.23
C GLY A 258 16.16 2.86 15.59
N GLU A 259 14.98 2.62 16.17
CA GLU A 259 14.83 1.90 17.44
C GLU A 259 15.41 0.48 17.38
N MET A 260 15.13 -0.22 16.28
CA MET A 260 15.66 -1.57 16.02
C MET A 260 17.13 -1.58 15.55
N LYS A 261 17.68 -0.40 15.21
CA LYS A 261 18.99 -0.24 14.56
C LYS A 261 19.09 -1.05 13.25
N PHE A 262 18.00 -1.05 12.49
CA PHE A 262 17.93 -1.70 11.19
C PHE A 262 18.43 -0.74 10.10
N PRO A 263 19.48 -1.09 9.33
CA PRO A 263 20.06 -0.18 8.35
C PRO A 263 19.25 -0.17 7.05
N PHE A 264 18.52 0.92 6.82
CA PHE A 264 17.81 1.21 5.58
C PHE A 264 17.58 2.73 5.46
N THR A 265 17.71 3.29 4.25
CA THR A 265 17.45 4.73 4.04
C THR A 265 16.11 4.94 3.34
N PHE A 266 15.15 5.55 4.05
CA PHE A 266 13.81 5.83 3.51
C PHE A 266 13.55 7.33 3.49
N VAL A 267 13.45 7.91 2.28
CA VAL A 267 13.43 9.37 2.08
C VAL A 267 12.02 9.85 1.74
N SER A 268 11.56 10.89 2.44
CA SER A 268 10.29 11.58 2.17
C SER A 268 10.31 12.30 0.84
N GLY A 269 9.16 12.31 0.16
CA GLY A 269 8.94 13.12 -1.02
C GLY A 269 7.47 13.26 -1.35
N GLN A 270 7.15 14.27 -2.15
CA GLN A 270 5.78 14.62 -2.56
C GLN A 270 5.77 15.01 -4.03
N TYR A 271 4.87 14.39 -4.80
CA TYR A 271 4.57 14.82 -6.15
C TYR A 271 3.89 16.19 -6.13
N VAL A 272 4.35 17.09 -7.00
CA VAL A 272 3.82 18.46 -7.12
C VAL A 272 3.69 18.86 -8.58
N THR A 273 3.08 20.01 -8.85
CA THR A 273 2.94 20.53 -10.21
C THR A 273 4.32 20.62 -10.90
N GLY A 274 4.43 19.95 -12.04
CA GLY A 274 5.62 19.98 -12.90
C GLY A 274 6.82 19.16 -12.41
N GLY A 275 6.74 18.48 -11.26
CA GLY A 275 7.91 17.82 -10.68
C GLY A 275 7.65 17.07 -9.37
N VAL A 276 8.71 16.91 -8.57
CA VAL A 276 8.67 16.21 -7.28
C VAL A 276 9.63 16.89 -6.30
N LEU A 277 9.20 16.97 -5.03
CA LEU A 277 9.97 17.49 -3.91
C LEU A 277 10.52 16.35 -3.06
N TYR A 278 11.71 16.51 -2.49
CA TYR A 278 12.34 15.52 -1.61
C TYR A 278 13.10 16.13 -0.42
N GLY A 279 13.24 15.31 0.62
CA GLY A 279 14.21 15.51 1.70
C GLY A 279 13.80 16.50 2.80
N MET A 280 12.51 16.84 2.88
CA MET A 280 11.98 17.79 3.86
C MET A 280 11.15 17.10 4.95
N GLU A 281 10.99 17.77 6.10
CA GLU A 281 10.06 17.35 7.15
C GLU A 281 8.62 17.82 6.87
N GLN A 282 8.48 18.95 6.16
CA GLN A 282 7.19 19.55 5.83
C GLN A 282 7.12 19.89 4.34
N TYR A 283 5.99 19.56 3.74
CA TYR A 283 5.73 19.77 2.31
C TYR A 283 4.62 20.80 2.12
N PRO A 284 4.57 21.47 0.96
CA PRO A 284 3.50 22.41 0.67
C PRO A 284 2.17 21.67 0.51
N ASP A 285 1.06 22.43 0.47
CA ASP A 285 -0.28 21.87 0.30
C ASP A 285 -0.33 20.84 -0.84
N ILE A 286 -0.96 19.71 -0.59
CA ILE A 286 -0.77 18.49 -1.40
C ILE A 286 -1.37 18.65 -2.82
N GLN A 287 -2.30 19.58 -2.97
CA GLN A 287 -2.94 19.91 -4.25
C GLN A 287 -2.66 21.35 -4.60
N ASP A 288 -2.26 21.54 -5.86
CA ASP A 288 -2.44 22.81 -6.55
C ASP A 288 -1.48 23.96 -6.17
N ASN A 289 -0.20 23.62 -5.98
CA ASN A 289 0.88 24.62 -5.98
C ASN A 289 1.33 24.97 -7.39
N LYS A 290 1.76 26.21 -7.61
CA LYS A 290 2.56 26.56 -8.80
C LYS A 290 4.00 26.04 -8.64
N VAL A 291 4.69 25.90 -9.77
CA VAL A 291 6.10 25.49 -9.78
C VAL A 291 6.96 26.45 -8.95
N GLU A 292 6.74 27.75 -9.07
CA GLU A 292 7.46 28.76 -8.29
C GLU A 292 7.22 28.65 -6.79
N GLU A 293 5.98 28.37 -6.37
CA GLU A 293 5.63 28.17 -4.96
C GLU A 293 6.31 26.92 -4.40
N CYS A 294 6.38 25.83 -5.19
CA CYS A 294 7.11 24.62 -4.82
C CYS A 294 8.62 24.88 -4.64
N LEU A 295 9.22 25.66 -5.55
CA LEU A 295 10.65 25.99 -5.49
C LEU A 295 10.96 26.90 -4.30
N ASP A 296 10.13 27.92 -4.07
CA ASP A 296 10.27 28.82 -2.92
C ASP A 296 10.13 28.02 -1.60
N TRP A 297 9.22 27.04 -1.56
CA TRP A 297 9.08 26.14 -0.42
C TRP A 297 10.29 25.24 -0.19
N ALA A 298 10.80 24.61 -1.27
CA ALA A 298 11.99 23.77 -1.20
C ALA A 298 13.20 24.54 -0.66
N GLU A 299 13.45 25.74 -1.19
CA GLU A 299 14.54 26.61 -0.74
C GLU A 299 14.38 27.03 0.73
N ALA A 300 13.14 27.30 1.17
CA ALA A 300 12.87 27.69 2.55
C ALA A 300 13.03 26.54 3.57
N ASN A 301 12.78 25.30 3.13
CA ASN A 301 12.76 24.12 4.00
C ASN A 301 13.94 23.15 3.76
N GLY A 302 14.94 23.56 2.96
CA GLY A 302 16.14 22.77 2.71
C GLY A 302 15.91 21.52 1.86
N GLY A 303 14.86 21.52 1.04
CA GLY A 303 14.52 20.41 0.15
C GLY A 303 15.08 20.57 -1.25
N TYR A 304 14.75 19.58 -2.10
CA TYR A 304 15.20 19.51 -3.48
C TYR A 304 14.01 19.36 -4.43
N TYR A 305 14.05 20.04 -5.58
CA TYR A 305 13.03 19.97 -6.63
C TYR A 305 13.59 19.34 -7.90
N PHE A 306 13.00 18.22 -8.32
CA PHE A 306 13.29 17.58 -9.60
C PHE A 306 12.13 17.81 -10.58
N GLY A 307 12.40 18.52 -11.66
CA GLY A 307 11.40 18.92 -12.65
C GLY A 307 11.19 17.90 -13.77
N SER A 308 10.05 17.98 -14.42
CA SER A 308 9.80 17.29 -15.69
C SER A 308 10.70 17.83 -16.79
N LEU A 309 11.22 16.94 -17.64
CA LEU A 309 12.02 17.32 -18.80
C LEU A 309 11.28 18.18 -19.81
N SER A 310 9.95 18.11 -19.85
CA SER A 310 9.11 18.97 -20.70
C SER A 310 9.32 20.46 -20.39
N SER A 311 9.66 20.79 -19.15
CA SER A 311 9.85 22.17 -18.67
C SER A 311 11.30 22.64 -18.79
N SER A 312 12.24 21.81 -19.29
CA SER A 312 13.68 22.14 -19.39
C SER A 312 14.03 23.38 -20.23
N GLY A 313 13.08 23.88 -21.04
CA GLY A 313 13.26 25.10 -21.84
C GLY A 313 12.72 26.38 -21.18
N GLU A 314 12.11 26.28 -20.01
CA GLU A 314 11.48 27.39 -19.31
C GLU A 314 12.48 28.12 -18.40
N GLU A 315 12.24 29.40 -18.11
CA GLU A 315 13.15 30.19 -17.26
C GLU A 315 13.22 29.65 -15.82
N VAL A 316 12.10 29.10 -15.33
CA VAL A 316 11.97 28.50 -14.00
C VAL A 316 12.88 27.27 -13.83
N ALA A 317 13.20 26.57 -14.92
CA ALA A 317 14.01 25.35 -14.90
C ALA A 317 15.47 25.57 -14.48
N LYS A 318 15.94 26.82 -14.46
CA LYS A 318 17.27 27.18 -13.91
C LYS A 318 17.37 27.00 -12.39
N ARG A 319 16.22 26.89 -11.71
CA ARG A 319 16.14 26.66 -10.26
C ARG A 319 15.98 25.18 -9.91
N PHE A 320 15.85 24.29 -10.90
CA PHE A 320 15.68 22.86 -10.62
C PHE A 320 17.02 22.25 -10.18
N ASP A 321 16.99 21.37 -9.18
CA ASP A 321 18.15 20.61 -8.72
C ASP A 321 18.50 19.47 -9.68
N GLY A 322 17.50 18.99 -10.42
CA GLY A 322 17.67 17.98 -11.45
C GLY A 322 16.39 17.70 -12.21
N TYR A 323 16.41 16.62 -13.00
CA TYR A 323 15.27 16.21 -13.82
C TYR A 323 14.84 14.78 -13.56
N ILE A 324 13.55 14.53 -13.79
CA ILE A 324 12.99 13.19 -13.76
C ILE A 324 13.22 12.51 -15.12
N LEU A 325 13.80 11.30 -15.12
CA LEU A 325 13.80 10.41 -16.28
C LEU A 325 12.54 9.53 -16.23
N GLY A 326 11.69 9.66 -17.24
CA GLY A 326 10.55 8.75 -17.45
C GLY A 326 10.97 7.44 -18.13
N GLY A 327 12.09 7.43 -18.87
CA GLY A 327 12.64 6.22 -19.45
C GLY A 327 14.03 6.40 -20.06
N PRO A 328 14.63 5.32 -20.62
CA PRO A 328 15.97 5.37 -21.19
C PRO A 328 16.15 6.38 -22.33
N SER A 329 15.09 6.67 -23.08
CA SER A 329 15.10 7.62 -24.21
C SER A 329 15.39 9.06 -23.78
N ASP A 330 15.15 9.38 -22.51
CA ASP A 330 15.27 10.73 -21.99
C ASP A 330 16.72 11.11 -21.69
N TRP A 331 17.62 10.12 -21.64
CA TRP A 331 19.03 10.31 -21.25
C TRP A 331 19.76 11.30 -22.14
N ASP A 332 19.57 11.26 -23.45
CA ASP A 332 20.29 12.14 -24.37
C ASP A 332 19.98 13.62 -24.06
N ARG A 333 18.73 13.91 -23.69
CA ARG A 333 18.30 15.26 -23.32
C ARG A 333 18.93 15.70 -22.00
N VAL A 334 18.95 14.83 -21.00
CA VAL A 334 19.56 15.11 -19.69
C VAL A 334 21.07 15.32 -19.83
N ALA A 335 21.72 14.51 -20.66
CA ALA A 335 23.14 14.63 -20.96
C ALA A 335 23.48 15.96 -21.69
N GLU A 336 22.60 16.45 -22.56
CA GLU A 336 22.73 17.78 -23.18
C GLU A 336 22.62 18.92 -22.14
N LEU A 337 21.77 18.76 -21.12
CA LEU A 337 21.58 19.73 -20.04
C LEU A 337 22.71 19.70 -19.00
N ASP A 338 23.52 18.63 -18.97
CA ASP A 338 24.56 18.38 -17.96
C ASP A 338 24.04 18.44 -16.51
N ALA A 339 22.78 18.03 -16.31
CA ALA A 339 22.05 18.15 -15.05
C ALA A 339 22.00 16.83 -14.25
N PRO A 340 21.85 16.90 -12.91
CA PRO A 340 21.48 15.75 -12.08
C PRO A 340 20.11 15.18 -12.46
N PHE A 341 19.87 13.93 -12.06
CA PHE A 341 18.61 13.27 -12.39
C PHE A 341 18.22 12.19 -11.39
N ILE A 342 16.94 11.85 -11.41
CA ILE A 342 16.35 10.69 -10.72
C ILE A 342 15.47 9.89 -11.68
N THR A 343 15.25 8.61 -11.39
CA THR A 343 14.16 7.84 -12.03
C THR A 343 12.85 8.08 -11.32
N GLN A 344 11.76 7.62 -11.92
CA GLN A 344 10.43 7.63 -11.32
C GLN A 344 9.85 6.22 -11.42
N ALA A 345 9.71 5.55 -10.28
CA ALA A 345 9.17 4.20 -10.22
C ALA A 345 7.65 4.12 -10.39
N GLY A 346 6.91 5.12 -9.88
CA GLY A 346 5.45 5.04 -9.81
C GLY A 346 5.00 3.96 -8.82
N ASP A 347 3.92 3.25 -9.15
CA ASP A 347 3.40 2.13 -8.38
C ASP A 347 4.12 0.81 -8.71
N ILE A 348 4.36 -0.04 -7.71
CA ILE A 348 4.84 -1.42 -7.92
C ILE A 348 3.63 -2.34 -8.12
N ASP A 349 3.14 -2.37 -9.37
CA ASP A 349 1.92 -3.10 -9.70
C ASP A 349 2.16 -4.34 -10.56
N SER A 350 2.99 -4.24 -11.59
CA SER A 350 3.09 -5.28 -12.61
C SER A 350 4.48 -5.40 -13.23
N SER A 351 5.21 -4.28 -13.29
CA SER A 351 6.54 -4.22 -13.88
C SER A 351 7.62 -4.01 -12.83
N VAL A 352 8.83 -4.44 -13.16
CA VAL A 352 10.02 -4.15 -12.35
C VAL A 352 10.20 -2.63 -12.30
N PRO A 353 10.22 -2.01 -11.11
CA PRO A 353 10.41 -0.58 -11.01
C PRO A 353 11.81 -0.19 -11.51
N PRO A 354 11.97 0.95 -12.21
CA PRO A 354 13.29 1.49 -12.49
C PRO A 354 14.03 1.74 -11.17
N THR A 355 15.29 1.29 -11.12
CA THR A 355 16.17 1.43 -9.96
C THR A 355 17.32 2.38 -10.28
N MET A 356 18.02 2.84 -9.25
CA MET A 356 19.25 3.62 -9.39
C MET A 356 20.36 3.04 -8.52
N VAL A 357 21.57 3.04 -9.06
CA VAL A 357 22.80 2.74 -8.30
C VAL A 357 23.47 4.07 -7.97
N ALA A 358 23.52 4.42 -6.70
CA ALA A 358 24.30 5.53 -6.15
C ALA A 358 25.73 5.07 -5.84
N PHE A 359 26.71 5.88 -6.18
CA PHE A 359 28.14 5.61 -5.99
C PHE A 359 28.67 6.51 -4.85
N LEU A 360 28.64 5.98 -3.63
CA LEU A 360 29.16 6.66 -2.44
C LEU A 360 30.65 6.39 -2.30
N GLU A 361 31.43 7.36 -1.82
CA GLU A 361 32.86 7.14 -1.60
C GLU A 361 33.06 6.06 -0.53
N LYS A 362 34.10 5.22 -0.67
CA LYS A 362 34.27 4.09 0.26
C LYS A 362 34.28 4.51 1.73
N GLY A 363 33.41 3.87 2.51
CA GLY A 363 33.24 4.11 3.94
C GLY A 363 32.40 5.34 4.30
N GLU A 364 31.83 6.03 3.31
CA GLU A 364 30.75 7.00 3.51
C GLU A 364 29.48 6.27 3.97
N PRO A 365 28.76 6.74 5.01
CA PRO A 365 27.52 6.11 5.43
C PRO A 365 26.44 6.33 4.37
N LEU A 366 25.56 5.33 4.17
CA LEU A 366 24.33 5.53 3.42
C LEU A 366 23.30 6.20 4.33
N ASP A 367 23.03 7.47 4.07
CA ASP A 367 21.97 8.27 4.68
C ASP A 367 21.37 9.23 3.64
N GLN A 368 20.36 10.02 4.03
CA GLN A 368 19.69 10.93 3.11
C GLN A 368 20.65 11.97 2.51
N ASP A 369 21.58 12.49 3.31
CA ASP A 369 22.47 13.57 2.88
C ASP A 369 23.52 13.05 1.90
N SER A 370 24.17 11.92 2.21
CA SER A 370 25.16 11.30 1.31
C SER A 370 24.54 10.78 0.02
N LEU A 371 23.31 10.25 0.09
CA LEU A 371 22.53 9.84 -1.08
C LEU A 371 22.22 11.03 -2.00
N MET A 372 21.68 12.12 -1.45
CA MET A 372 21.34 13.30 -2.25
C MET A 372 22.59 13.97 -2.82
N GLU A 373 23.67 14.06 -2.06
CA GLU A 373 24.96 14.55 -2.55
C GLU A 373 25.49 13.69 -3.71
N ALA A 374 25.40 12.36 -3.62
CA ALA A 374 25.78 11.49 -4.73
C ALA A 374 24.95 11.75 -6.00
N ILE A 375 23.62 11.93 -5.86
CA ILE A 375 22.72 12.25 -6.98
C ILE A 375 23.07 13.61 -7.60
N LEU A 376 23.17 14.67 -6.79
CA LEU A 376 23.42 16.04 -7.23
C LEU A 376 24.83 16.20 -7.84
N SER A 377 25.80 15.44 -7.35
CA SER A 377 27.14 15.36 -7.94
C SER A 377 27.24 14.45 -9.17
N LYS A 378 26.10 13.97 -9.71
CA LYS A 378 26.03 13.10 -10.89
C LYS A 378 26.83 11.80 -10.70
N ARG A 379 26.81 11.23 -9.50
CA ARG A 379 27.39 9.93 -9.14
C ARG A 379 26.30 8.87 -8.99
N ALA A 380 25.42 8.77 -9.99
CA ALA A 380 24.35 7.78 -10.03
C ALA A 380 24.10 7.26 -11.45
N VAL A 381 23.61 6.01 -11.56
CA VAL A 381 23.23 5.37 -12.82
C VAL A 381 21.84 4.75 -12.65
N ALA A 382 20.91 5.10 -13.54
CA ALA A 382 19.59 4.47 -13.64
C ALA A 382 19.66 3.12 -14.34
N VAL A 383 18.84 2.19 -13.86
CA VAL A 383 18.67 0.83 -14.33
C VAL A 383 17.19 0.60 -14.62
N PHE A 384 16.86 0.40 -15.89
CA PHE A 384 15.50 0.15 -16.38
C PHE A 384 15.30 -1.32 -16.76
N ASP A 385 14.08 -1.65 -17.20
CA ASP A 385 13.75 -2.96 -17.74
C ASP A 385 14.79 -3.46 -18.76
N LYS A 386 14.97 -4.78 -18.80
CA LYS A 386 15.90 -5.45 -19.72
C LYS A 386 17.35 -4.97 -19.59
N GLY A 387 17.72 -4.42 -18.42
CA GLY A 387 19.09 -4.03 -18.10
C GLY A 387 19.55 -2.76 -18.83
N THR A 388 18.62 -1.92 -19.29
CA THR A 388 18.96 -0.66 -19.94
C THR A 388 19.50 0.33 -18.93
N LEU A 389 20.69 0.89 -19.18
CA LEU A 389 21.37 1.80 -18.25
C LEU A 389 21.46 3.23 -18.80
N ALA A 390 21.14 4.22 -17.96
CA ALA A 390 21.30 5.65 -18.24
C ALA A 390 22.12 6.32 -17.14
N GLY A 391 23.05 7.19 -17.51
CA GLY A 391 23.95 7.84 -16.54
C GLY A 391 25.29 8.24 -17.15
N PRO A 392 26.16 8.91 -16.35
CA PRO A 392 27.46 9.40 -16.79
C PRO A 392 28.29 8.28 -17.44
N PRO A 393 28.91 8.52 -18.62
CA PRO A 393 29.55 7.45 -19.40
C PRO A 393 30.56 6.61 -18.62
N ASN A 394 31.41 7.24 -17.81
CA ASN A 394 32.44 6.56 -17.01
C ASN A 394 31.87 5.62 -15.95
N LEU A 395 30.73 5.95 -15.34
CA LEU A 395 30.07 5.11 -14.34
C LEU A 395 29.20 4.05 -15.02
N ARG A 396 28.38 4.47 -15.99
CA ARG A 396 27.47 3.60 -16.75
C ARG A 396 28.23 2.51 -17.49
N ASP A 397 29.28 2.85 -18.23
CA ASP A 397 30.00 1.87 -19.04
C ASP A 397 30.90 0.97 -18.19
N GLY A 398 31.45 1.49 -17.08
CA GLY A 398 32.10 0.66 -16.06
C GLY A 398 31.14 -0.35 -15.42
N LEU A 399 29.92 0.08 -15.07
CA LEU A 399 28.88 -0.80 -14.53
C LEU A 399 28.46 -1.90 -15.53
N ARG A 400 28.42 -1.60 -16.84
CA ARG A 400 28.19 -2.62 -17.88
C ARG A 400 29.28 -3.71 -17.90
N ILE A 401 30.54 -3.33 -17.66
CA ILE A 401 31.63 -4.31 -17.56
C ILE A 401 31.48 -5.16 -16.30
N LEU A 402 31.14 -4.56 -15.16
CA LEU A 402 30.88 -5.28 -13.91
C LEU A 402 29.68 -6.24 -14.04
N LEU A 403 28.65 -5.86 -14.79
CA LEU A 403 27.52 -6.74 -15.10
C LEU A 403 27.93 -7.96 -15.91
N LEU A 404 28.83 -7.80 -16.89
CA LEU A 404 29.36 -8.91 -17.67
C LEU A 404 30.24 -9.84 -16.83
N ASP A 405 31.03 -9.28 -15.91
CA ASP A 405 31.85 -10.02 -14.94
C ASP A 405 31.00 -10.82 -13.94
N GLY A 406 29.92 -10.20 -13.43
CA GLY A 406 28.96 -10.81 -12.50
C GLY A 406 29.46 -10.85 -11.05
N VAL A 407 30.65 -11.37 -10.81
CA VAL A 407 31.17 -11.65 -9.45
C VAL A 407 31.26 -10.40 -8.59
N CYS A 408 31.81 -9.30 -9.11
CA CYS A 408 31.95 -8.07 -8.33
C CYS A 408 30.59 -7.46 -7.93
N LEU A 409 29.56 -7.62 -8.76
CA LEU A 409 28.21 -7.16 -8.42
C LEU A 409 27.51 -8.09 -7.44
N GLU A 410 27.71 -9.40 -7.56
CA GLU A 410 27.17 -10.38 -6.61
C GLU A 410 27.76 -10.21 -5.20
N GLU A 411 29.03 -9.83 -5.09
CA GLU A 411 29.66 -9.46 -3.82
C GLU A 411 29.19 -8.09 -3.31
N ALA A 412 28.97 -7.10 -4.19
CA ALA A 412 28.58 -5.75 -3.80
C ALA A 412 27.09 -5.58 -3.49
N LEU A 413 26.21 -6.37 -4.12
CA LEU A 413 24.74 -6.24 -4.06
C LEU A 413 24.04 -7.46 -3.44
N GLY A 414 24.78 -8.36 -2.79
CA GLY A 414 24.21 -9.42 -1.95
C GLY A 414 23.56 -10.57 -2.72
N ASN A 415 24.37 -11.46 -3.32
CA ASN A 415 23.84 -12.66 -4.01
C ASN A 415 24.52 -13.98 -3.58
N THR A 416 25.26 -13.96 -2.46
CA THR A 416 25.95 -15.17 -1.95
C THR A 416 24.99 -16.06 -1.17
N VAL A 417 24.15 -15.44 -0.36
CA VAL A 417 23.06 -16.06 0.40
C VAL A 417 21.81 -15.24 0.09
N SER A 418 20.63 -15.84 0.18
CA SER A 418 19.41 -15.05 0.33
C SER A 418 18.70 -15.36 1.63
N ILE A 419 18.02 -14.35 2.14
CA ILE A 419 17.17 -14.41 3.30
C ILE A 419 15.77 -13.99 2.88
N ALA A 420 14.77 -14.72 3.34
CA ALA A 420 13.38 -14.34 3.24
C ALA A 420 12.74 -14.57 4.61
N SER A 421 11.82 -13.69 4.99
CA SER A 421 11.05 -13.82 6.21
C SER A 421 9.56 -13.78 5.96
N GLU A 422 8.82 -14.57 6.73
CA GLU A 422 7.37 -14.56 6.72
C GLU A 422 6.87 -14.70 8.15
N LEU A 423 5.78 -14.00 8.46
CA LEU A 423 5.12 -14.13 9.75
C LEU A 423 3.87 -15.01 9.62
N ASN A 424 3.76 -16.01 10.49
CA ASN A 424 2.56 -16.82 10.61
C ASN A 424 2.06 -16.78 12.06
N GLY A 425 1.12 -15.87 12.31
CA GLY A 425 0.65 -15.55 13.66
C GLY A 425 1.80 -15.11 14.56
N SER A 426 2.03 -15.84 15.66
CA SER A 426 3.12 -15.55 16.61
C SER A 426 4.43 -16.30 16.29
N SER A 427 4.63 -16.73 15.04
CA SER A 427 5.85 -17.45 14.60
C SER A 427 6.47 -16.75 13.40
N LEU A 428 7.72 -16.32 13.55
CA LEU A 428 8.54 -15.81 12.46
C LEU A 428 9.27 -16.98 11.78
N GLU A 429 9.06 -17.14 10.48
CA GLU A 429 9.80 -18.09 9.65
C GLU A 429 10.90 -17.35 8.89
N VAL A 430 12.15 -17.81 9.03
CA VAL A 430 13.31 -17.24 8.34
C VAL A 430 13.92 -18.31 7.44
N THR A 431 13.83 -18.12 6.13
CA THR A 431 14.39 -19.01 5.13
C THR A 431 15.71 -18.47 4.61
N LEU A 432 16.80 -19.20 4.87
CA LEU A 432 18.14 -18.90 4.38
C LEU A 432 18.50 -19.85 3.24
N ARG A 433 19.05 -19.33 2.14
CA ARG A 433 19.49 -20.14 0.99
C ARG A 433 20.92 -19.80 0.61
N ASN A 434 21.82 -20.77 0.68
CA ASN A 434 23.15 -20.62 0.13
C ASN A 434 23.07 -20.76 -1.40
N ARG A 435 23.55 -19.76 -2.14
CA ARG A 435 23.52 -19.77 -3.62
C ARG A 435 24.81 -20.28 -4.24
N THR A 436 25.79 -20.64 -3.41
CA THR A 436 27.12 -20.99 -3.89
C THR A 436 27.39 -22.50 -3.82
N GLY A 437 28.32 -22.95 -4.66
CA GLY A 437 28.83 -24.33 -4.64
C GLY A 437 29.79 -24.65 -3.49
N ARG A 438 29.87 -23.79 -2.47
CA ARG A 438 30.71 -23.97 -1.28
C ARG A 438 29.89 -23.78 -0.01
N ASP A 439 30.33 -24.39 1.08
CA ASP A 439 29.72 -24.19 2.39
C ASP A 439 29.96 -22.75 2.87
N VAL A 440 28.97 -22.16 3.53
CA VAL A 440 29.04 -20.82 4.13
C VAL A 440 28.66 -20.88 5.60
N GLU A 441 29.34 -20.06 6.41
CA GLU A 441 29.00 -19.85 7.81
C GLU A 441 28.59 -18.39 8.00
N GLY A 442 27.47 -18.17 8.68
CA GLY A 442 26.99 -16.84 9.05
C GLY A 442 26.25 -16.82 10.38
N ALA A 443 26.04 -15.62 10.90
CA ALA A 443 25.29 -15.35 12.12
C ALA A 443 24.00 -14.58 11.77
N LEU A 444 22.85 -15.13 12.16
CA LEU A 444 21.54 -14.50 12.05
C LEU A 444 21.26 -13.70 13.32
N ARG A 445 21.03 -12.41 13.17
CA ARG A 445 20.55 -11.50 14.21
C ARG A 445 19.13 -11.09 13.91
N ILE A 446 18.29 -11.08 14.93
CA ILE A 446 16.89 -10.64 14.84
C ILE A 446 16.78 -9.41 15.72
N GLU A 447 16.39 -8.29 15.12
CA GLU A 447 16.17 -7.01 15.79
C GLU A 447 14.68 -6.69 15.70
N ALA A 448 14.06 -6.26 16.81
CA ALA A 448 12.64 -5.94 16.84
C ALA A 448 12.39 -4.77 17.80
N GLY A 449 11.27 -4.08 17.62
CA GLY A 449 10.85 -2.98 18.49
C GLY A 449 10.56 -3.44 19.93
N PRO A 450 10.38 -2.50 20.86
CA PRO A 450 10.22 -2.79 22.30
C PRO A 450 9.00 -3.67 22.64
N GLY A 451 8.01 -3.74 21.75
CA GLY A 451 6.80 -4.56 21.92
C GLY A 451 6.94 -6.04 21.54
N VAL A 452 8.05 -6.44 20.91
CA VAL A 452 8.23 -7.79 20.35
C VAL A 452 9.36 -8.53 21.07
N GLU A 453 9.02 -9.66 21.69
CA GLU A 453 9.97 -10.48 22.44
C GLU A 453 10.19 -11.87 21.81
N SER A 454 11.43 -12.33 21.85
CA SER A 454 11.80 -13.72 21.60
C SER A 454 13.09 -14.05 22.32
N ASP A 455 13.30 -15.34 22.66
CA ASP A 455 14.59 -15.78 23.18
C ASP A 455 15.69 -15.72 22.11
N SER A 456 15.33 -15.85 20.82
CA SER A 456 16.24 -15.74 19.68
C SER A 456 16.65 -14.30 19.35
N ILE A 457 15.92 -13.30 19.84
CA ILE A 457 16.29 -11.87 19.70
C ILE A 457 17.51 -11.53 20.58
N LYS A 458 17.70 -12.25 21.69
CA LYS A 458 18.71 -11.90 22.71
C LYS A 458 20.15 -12.23 22.30
N ALA A 459 20.36 -13.08 21.31
CA ALA A 459 21.70 -13.48 20.87
C ALA A 459 21.70 -13.94 19.40
N PRO A 460 22.76 -13.63 18.63
CA PRO A 460 22.89 -14.12 17.26
C PRO A 460 22.91 -15.66 17.18
N LEU A 461 22.21 -16.20 16.19
CA LEU A 461 22.17 -17.62 15.87
C LEU A 461 23.21 -17.95 14.81
N ASN A 462 24.19 -18.80 15.12
CA ASN A 462 25.14 -19.27 14.11
C ASN A 462 24.48 -20.35 13.23
N VAL A 463 24.46 -20.12 11.93
CA VAL A 463 23.81 -21.01 10.95
C VAL A 463 24.82 -21.41 9.87
N PRO A 464 25.38 -22.63 9.90
CA PRO A 464 26.17 -23.15 8.79
C PRO A 464 25.22 -23.64 7.69
N LEU A 465 25.48 -23.27 6.43
CA LEU A 465 24.73 -23.73 5.27
C LEU A 465 25.67 -24.46 4.32
N MET A 466 25.32 -25.69 3.96
CA MET A 466 26.03 -26.45 2.93
C MET A 466 25.85 -25.79 1.56
N ALA A 467 26.74 -26.10 0.62
CA ALA A 467 26.58 -25.71 -0.78
C ALA A 467 25.15 -25.94 -1.29
N TYR A 468 24.51 -24.90 -1.82
CA TYR A 468 23.13 -24.91 -2.32
C TYR A 468 22.03 -25.31 -1.31
N GLU A 469 22.32 -25.32 0.01
CA GLU A 469 21.33 -25.64 1.03
C GLU A 469 20.30 -24.51 1.18
N SER A 470 19.03 -24.89 1.30
CA SER A 470 17.95 -24.04 1.81
C SER A 470 17.55 -24.54 3.21
N ARG A 471 17.52 -23.65 4.19
CA ARG A 471 17.13 -23.96 5.57
C ARG A 471 16.15 -22.92 6.09
N THR A 472 15.02 -23.39 6.63
CA THR A 472 14.04 -22.54 7.31
C THR A 472 14.16 -22.70 8.81
N LEU A 473 14.19 -21.58 9.52
CA LEU A 473 14.22 -21.47 10.97
C LEU A 473 12.87 -20.92 11.44
N GLN A 474 12.31 -21.52 12.49
CA GLN A 474 11.10 -21.00 13.13
C GLN A 474 11.47 -20.34 14.45
N VAL A 475 11.03 -19.10 14.62
CA VAL A 475 11.31 -18.27 15.79
C VAL A 475 9.98 -17.87 16.43
N PRO A 476 9.63 -18.42 17.60
CA PRO A 476 8.43 -18.02 18.30
C PRO A 476 8.58 -16.60 18.84
N LEU A 477 7.52 -15.80 18.68
CA LEU A 477 7.42 -14.43 19.16
C LEU A 477 6.39 -14.34 20.29
N ARG A 478 6.55 -13.30 21.11
CA ARG A 478 5.55 -12.87 22.10
C ARG A 478 5.42 -11.37 22.01
N PHE A 479 4.18 -10.89 22.07
CA PHE A 479 3.87 -9.47 22.00
C PHE A 479 3.50 -8.95 23.39
N THR A 480 3.96 -7.75 23.70
CA THR A 480 3.66 -7.04 24.95
C THR A 480 2.64 -5.91 24.69
N PRO A 481 2.09 -5.25 25.73
CA PRO A 481 1.15 -4.15 25.55
C PRO A 481 1.70 -3.02 24.66
N GLU A 482 3.01 -2.79 24.67
CA GLU A 482 3.70 -1.78 23.87
C GLU A 482 3.63 -2.05 22.36
N ALA A 483 3.29 -3.27 21.94
CA ALA A 483 3.09 -3.62 20.53
C ALA A 483 1.67 -3.33 20.03
N SER A 484 0.73 -3.10 20.94
CA SER A 484 -0.69 -3.00 20.62
C SER A 484 -1.04 -1.63 20.03
N GLY A 485 -1.83 -1.62 18.96
CA GLY A 485 -2.33 -0.41 18.31
C GLY A 485 -1.38 0.22 17.30
N LYS A 486 -0.35 -0.50 16.86
CA LYS A 486 0.63 -0.02 15.89
C LYS A 486 1.22 -1.18 15.09
N ASP A 487 1.91 -0.82 14.01
CA ASP A 487 2.70 -1.77 13.25
C ASP A 487 4.04 -2.05 13.94
N ASN A 488 4.47 -3.32 13.92
CA ASN A 488 5.65 -3.80 14.63
C ASN A 488 6.61 -4.48 13.64
N PRO A 489 7.61 -3.75 13.12
CA PRO A 489 8.60 -4.34 12.25
C PRO A 489 9.57 -5.26 13.02
N ILE A 490 10.10 -6.25 12.31
CA ILE A 490 11.04 -7.26 12.81
C ILE A 490 12.11 -7.46 11.73
N GLY A 491 13.33 -7.00 12.01
CA GLY A 491 14.46 -7.05 11.09
C GLY A 491 15.31 -8.30 11.26
N MET A 492 15.62 -8.95 10.15
CA MET A 492 16.57 -10.06 10.09
C MET A 492 17.86 -9.60 9.42
N LEU A 493 18.99 -9.84 10.07
CA LEU A 493 20.32 -9.57 9.51
C LEU A 493 21.18 -10.83 9.56
N PHE A 494 21.55 -11.35 8.40
CA PHE A 494 22.43 -12.52 8.27
C PHE A 494 23.78 -12.12 7.69
N SER A 495 24.83 -12.21 8.48
CA SER A 495 26.17 -11.78 8.09
C SER A 495 27.20 -12.90 8.20
N GLY A 496 28.15 -12.93 7.27
CA GLY A 496 29.25 -13.88 7.23
C GLY A 496 30.47 -13.32 6.53
N TYR A 497 31.43 -14.18 6.16
CA TYR A 497 32.63 -13.72 5.48
C TYR A 497 32.30 -13.27 4.04
N GLY A 498 32.28 -11.95 3.83
CA GLY A 498 32.09 -11.33 2.51
C GLY A 498 30.63 -11.21 2.07
N PHE A 499 29.66 -11.37 2.98
CA PHE A 499 28.25 -11.10 2.68
C PHE A 499 27.52 -10.59 3.92
N GLU A 500 26.49 -9.79 3.68
CA GLU A 500 25.49 -9.37 4.67
C GLU A 500 24.16 -9.27 3.93
N GLU A 501 23.18 -10.04 4.39
CA GLU A 501 21.85 -10.11 3.80
C GLU A 501 20.81 -9.67 4.84
N ARG A 502 19.76 -9.01 4.37
CA ARG A 502 18.73 -8.43 5.23
C ARG A 502 17.35 -8.74 4.67
N SER A 503 16.39 -8.90 5.56
CA SER A 503 14.98 -9.00 5.25
C SER A 503 14.20 -8.39 6.41
N LEU A 504 12.96 -7.99 6.16
CA LEU A 504 12.09 -7.33 7.10
C LEU A 504 10.72 -8.04 7.09
N ALA A 505 10.24 -8.40 8.27
CA ALA A 505 8.86 -8.80 8.47
C ALA A 505 8.16 -7.71 9.29
N HIS A 506 6.84 -7.70 9.30
CA HIS A 506 6.08 -6.82 10.17
C HIS A 506 4.80 -7.52 10.68
N VAL A 507 4.21 -6.94 11.71
CA VAL A 507 2.90 -7.36 12.23
C VAL A 507 2.12 -6.13 12.66
N ASP A 508 1.02 -5.88 11.95
CA ASP A 508 0.01 -4.93 12.37
C ASP A 508 -0.81 -5.55 13.51
N LEU A 509 -0.65 -5.00 14.72
CA LEU A 509 -1.38 -5.46 15.90
C LEU A 509 -2.43 -4.42 16.30
N PRO A 510 -3.72 -4.75 16.21
CA PRO A 510 -4.78 -3.90 16.73
C PRO A 510 -4.60 -3.51 18.20
N ARG A 511 -5.27 -2.43 18.62
CA ARG A 511 -5.41 -2.16 20.05
C ARG A 511 -6.18 -3.31 20.68
N ALA A 512 -5.78 -3.72 21.88
CA ALA A 512 -6.43 -4.82 22.59
C ALA A 512 -7.92 -4.54 22.87
N VAL A 513 -8.28 -3.26 22.98
CA VAL A 513 -9.66 -2.81 23.16
C VAL A 513 -9.94 -1.65 22.20
N GLU A 514 -10.98 -1.80 21.40
CA GLU A 514 -11.53 -0.73 20.55
C GLU A 514 -12.88 -0.27 21.12
N LEU A 515 -13.04 1.04 21.21
CA LEU A 515 -14.24 1.73 21.68
C LEU A 515 -14.62 2.81 20.67
N HIS A 516 -15.88 3.25 20.67
CA HIS A 516 -16.18 4.52 20.01
C HIS A 516 -15.40 5.66 20.67
N PRO A 517 -14.73 6.53 19.90
CA PRO A 517 -14.00 7.67 20.45
C PRO A 517 -14.96 8.71 21.06
N MET A 518 -16.16 8.87 20.49
CA MET A 518 -17.17 9.80 20.97
C MET A 518 -18.58 9.31 20.61
N VAL A 519 -19.53 9.40 21.55
CA VAL A 519 -20.92 8.95 21.39
C VAL A 519 -21.87 9.91 22.11
N VAL A 520 -23.01 10.24 21.51
CA VAL A 520 -24.11 10.96 22.17
C VAL A 520 -25.33 10.06 22.32
N ASP A 521 -25.88 9.94 23.52
CA ASP A 521 -27.08 9.13 23.78
C ASP A 521 -28.10 9.85 24.68
N THR A 522 -29.24 9.20 24.93
CA THR A 522 -30.30 9.71 25.81
C THR A 522 -30.33 8.91 27.14
N PRO A 523 -30.79 9.51 28.25
CA PRO A 523 -30.84 8.82 29.53
C PRO A 523 -31.69 7.54 29.45
N GLY A 524 -31.15 6.43 29.90
CA GLY A 524 -31.82 5.14 29.78
C GLY A 524 -30.85 3.98 29.64
N GLU A 525 -31.28 2.95 28.92
CA GLU A 525 -30.45 1.82 28.51
C GLU A 525 -29.75 2.16 27.19
N ILE A 526 -28.43 2.34 27.26
CA ILE A 526 -27.56 2.70 26.15
C ILE A 526 -26.86 1.43 25.67
N ASP A 527 -26.96 1.14 24.37
CA ASP A 527 -26.18 0.08 23.74
C ASP A 527 -24.81 0.62 23.32
N TYR A 528 -23.74 0.07 23.89
CA TYR A 528 -22.38 0.52 23.64
C TYR A 528 -21.51 -0.66 23.15
N PRO A 529 -21.11 -0.68 21.88
CA PRO A 529 -20.30 -1.76 21.34
C PRO A 529 -18.83 -1.60 21.79
N VAL A 530 -18.19 -2.74 22.04
CA VAL A 530 -16.77 -2.87 22.39
C VAL A 530 -16.19 -4.05 21.65
N THR A 531 -15.03 -3.88 21.02
CA THR A 531 -14.27 -4.98 20.41
C THR A 531 -13.01 -5.24 21.21
N VAL A 532 -12.72 -6.52 21.51
CA VAL A 532 -11.49 -6.94 22.19
C VAL A 532 -10.69 -7.83 21.26
N TYR A 533 -9.44 -7.47 20.99
CA TYR A 533 -8.49 -8.24 20.17
C TYR A 533 -7.47 -8.95 21.08
N ASN A 534 -7.16 -10.21 20.80
CA ASN A 534 -6.19 -10.97 21.58
C ASN A 534 -4.86 -11.19 20.85
N TYR A 535 -3.86 -10.37 21.18
CA TYR A 535 -2.49 -10.52 20.69
C TYR A 535 -1.65 -11.53 21.50
N THR A 536 -2.18 -12.09 22.60
CA THR A 536 -1.43 -12.99 23.49
C THR A 536 -1.69 -14.47 23.20
N ASN A 537 -0.84 -15.35 23.72
CA ASN A 537 -1.04 -16.80 23.63
C ASN A 537 -2.08 -17.34 24.65
N GLU A 538 -2.65 -16.48 25.50
CA GLU A 538 -3.67 -16.88 26.48
C GLU A 538 -5.07 -16.62 25.92
N GLU A 539 -5.90 -17.66 25.81
CA GLU A 539 -7.25 -17.50 25.23
C GLU A 539 -8.25 -16.82 26.17
N ASN A 540 -8.01 -16.85 27.48
CA ASN A 540 -8.92 -16.27 28.47
C ASN A 540 -8.54 -14.80 28.70
N VAL A 541 -9.36 -13.90 28.18
CA VAL A 541 -9.17 -12.45 28.28
C VAL A 541 -10.18 -11.86 29.25
N THR A 542 -9.70 -11.13 30.25
CA THR A 542 -10.56 -10.30 31.10
C THR A 542 -10.68 -8.89 30.50
N LEU A 543 -11.90 -8.48 30.17
CA LEU A 543 -12.24 -7.09 29.86
C LEU A 543 -12.82 -6.41 31.10
N ASN A 544 -12.23 -5.29 31.51
CA ASN A 544 -12.77 -4.39 32.52
C ASN A 544 -13.25 -3.11 31.83
N ILE A 545 -14.47 -2.67 32.14
CA ILE A 545 -15.03 -1.41 31.66
C ILE A 545 -15.36 -0.55 32.87
N LEU A 546 -14.83 0.66 32.89
CA LEU A 546 -15.05 1.69 33.89
C LEU A 546 -15.63 2.92 33.21
N ILE A 547 -16.79 3.36 33.65
CA ILE A 547 -17.41 4.60 33.16
C ILE A 547 -17.34 5.61 34.29
N LYS A 548 -16.61 6.70 34.06
CA LYS A 548 -16.39 7.78 35.03
C LYS A 548 -17.07 9.04 34.53
N LYS A 549 -17.66 9.83 35.43
CA LYS A 549 -18.20 11.14 35.05
C LYS A 549 -17.03 12.12 34.87
N GLU A 550 -16.96 12.87 33.77
CA GLU A 550 -15.77 13.67 33.40
C GLU A 550 -15.33 14.66 34.50
N ASP A 551 -16.29 15.31 35.17
CA ASP A 551 -16.02 16.25 36.27
C ASP A 551 -15.89 15.61 37.66
N SER A 552 -15.78 14.28 37.76
CA SER A 552 -15.61 13.64 39.07
C SER A 552 -14.93 12.28 39.02
N GLU A 553 -14.20 11.94 40.07
CA GLU A 553 -13.68 10.58 40.29
C GLU A 553 -14.79 9.52 40.54
N THR A 554 -16.07 9.89 40.45
CA THR A 554 -17.19 8.98 40.66
C THR A 554 -17.34 8.04 39.46
N THR A 555 -17.14 6.76 39.71
CA THR A 555 -17.48 5.68 38.78
C THR A 555 -18.99 5.49 38.73
N ALA A 556 -19.58 5.71 37.55
CA ALA A 556 -21.00 5.46 37.28
C ALA A 556 -21.28 3.98 37.02
N VAL A 557 -20.41 3.32 36.25
CA VAL A 557 -20.51 1.88 35.94
C VAL A 557 -19.13 1.25 36.05
N ALA A 558 -19.07 0.08 36.67
CA ALA A 558 -17.91 -0.80 36.65
C ALA A 558 -18.38 -2.21 36.31
N THR A 559 -17.92 -2.76 35.20
CA THR A 559 -18.26 -4.12 34.78
C THR A 559 -17.03 -4.89 34.36
N LYS A 560 -17.08 -6.20 34.56
CA LYS A 560 -16.01 -7.12 34.20
C LYS A 560 -16.62 -8.26 33.40
N LYS A 561 -15.99 -8.60 32.27
CA LYS A 561 -16.39 -9.69 31.38
C LYS A 561 -15.20 -10.62 31.18
N GLU A 562 -15.45 -11.92 31.34
CA GLU A 562 -14.48 -12.96 30.98
C GLU A 562 -14.82 -13.44 29.57
N LEU A 563 -13.82 -13.45 28.70
CA LEU A 563 -13.95 -13.74 27.28
C LEU A 563 -13.00 -14.88 26.93
N VAL A 564 -13.44 -15.73 26.01
CA VAL A 564 -12.55 -16.70 25.34
C VAL A 564 -12.36 -16.16 23.93
N ILE A 565 -11.12 -15.79 23.61
CA ILE A 565 -10.70 -15.20 22.34
C ILE A 565 -9.37 -15.88 21.96
N PRO A 566 -9.30 -16.68 20.90
CA PRO A 566 -8.05 -17.25 20.42
C PRO A 566 -6.99 -16.18 20.06
N ASN A 567 -5.72 -16.56 20.03
CA ASN A 567 -4.64 -15.69 19.56
C ASN A 567 -4.92 -15.22 18.13
N GLY A 568 -4.78 -13.93 17.87
CA GLY A 568 -5.00 -13.34 16.55
C GLY A 568 -6.47 -13.12 16.19
N GLU A 569 -7.41 -13.45 17.09
CA GLU A 569 -8.84 -13.22 16.89
C GLU A 569 -9.35 -12.03 17.72
N ASN A 570 -10.52 -11.50 17.33
CA ASN A 570 -11.24 -10.49 18.09
C ASN A 570 -12.64 -10.98 18.50
N LYS A 571 -13.23 -10.30 19.49
CA LYS A 571 -14.60 -10.52 19.92
C LYS A 571 -15.30 -9.21 20.20
N LYS A 572 -16.45 -9.02 19.53
CA LYS A 572 -17.36 -7.90 19.76
C LYS A 572 -18.39 -8.20 20.84
N LEU A 573 -18.70 -7.20 21.64
CA LEU A 573 -19.64 -7.24 22.76
C LEU A 573 -20.49 -5.98 22.75
N HIS A 574 -21.78 -6.14 23.03
CA HIS A 574 -22.71 -5.04 23.23
C HIS A 574 -22.98 -4.88 24.73
N LEU A 575 -22.60 -3.73 25.29
CA LEU A 575 -22.81 -3.40 26.69
C LEU A 575 -24.10 -2.60 26.84
N SER A 576 -25.03 -3.13 27.61
CA SER A 576 -26.20 -2.39 28.08
C SER A 576 -25.81 -1.56 29.30
N LEU A 577 -25.76 -0.23 29.12
CA LEU A 577 -25.33 0.74 30.12
C LEU A 577 -26.54 1.55 30.59
N SER A 578 -26.77 1.63 31.90
CA SER A 578 -27.81 2.50 32.45
C SER A 578 -27.19 3.77 33.05
N LEU A 579 -27.31 4.88 32.32
CA LEU A 579 -26.69 6.16 32.70
C LEU A 579 -27.74 7.28 32.77
N GLY A 580 -27.51 8.20 33.70
CA GLY A 580 -28.22 9.48 33.74
C GLY A 580 -27.58 10.51 32.82
N ALA A 581 -28.11 11.73 32.80
CA ALA A 581 -27.53 12.81 32.02
C ALA A 581 -26.15 13.25 32.53
N GLY A 582 -25.24 13.54 31.59
CA GLY A 582 -23.90 14.06 31.83
C GLY A 582 -22.87 13.60 30.78
N SER A 583 -21.66 14.15 30.85
CA SER A 583 -20.49 13.65 30.09
C SER A 583 -19.73 12.60 30.89
N TYR A 584 -19.33 11.53 30.21
CA TYR A 584 -18.66 10.38 30.78
C TYR A 584 -17.45 9.99 29.93
N VAL A 585 -16.40 9.53 30.62
CA VAL A 585 -15.26 8.82 30.02
C VAL A 585 -15.52 7.32 30.17
N VAL A 586 -15.52 6.60 29.06
CA VAL A 586 -15.61 5.14 28.99
C VAL A 586 -14.17 4.61 28.87
N GLU A 587 -13.71 3.93 29.90
CA GLU A 587 -12.37 3.33 29.95
C GLU A 587 -12.50 1.81 29.82
N GLY A 588 -11.92 1.25 28.77
CA GLY A 588 -11.83 -0.18 28.54
C GLY A 588 -10.40 -0.68 28.78
N ASN A 589 -10.27 -1.77 29.53
CA ASN A 589 -8.98 -2.39 29.84
C ASN A 589 -9.03 -3.89 29.62
N ALA A 590 -8.22 -4.37 28.68
CA ALA A 590 -7.94 -5.78 28.46
C ALA A 590 -6.46 -5.94 28.07
N LEU A 591 -5.85 -7.08 28.46
CA LEU A 591 -4.46 -7.39 28.12
C LEU A 591 -3.50 -6.24 28.47
N TRP A 592 -3.71 -5.62 29.63
CA TRP A 592 -2.91 -4.49 30.15
C TRP A 592 -2.89 -3.22 29.29
N VAL A 593 -3.70 -3.15 28.22
CA VAL A 593 -3.90 -1.95 27.40
C VAL A 593 -5.17 -1.25 27.87
N VAL A 594 -5.12 0.08 27.97
CA VAL A 594 -6.25 0.93 28.35
C VAL A 594 -6.62 1.81 27.16
N THR A 595 -7.89 1.76 26.77
CA THR A 595 -8.47 2.63 25.74
C THR A 595 -9.57 3.47 26.36
N GLN A 596 -9.67 4.73 25.92
CA GLN A 596 -10.71 5.64 26.38
C GLN A 596 -11.59 6.10 25.21
N GLY A 597 -12.87 6.29 25.50
CA GLY A 597 -13.84 6.93 24.63
C GLY A 597 -14.72 7.87 25.43
N LYS A 598 -15.46 8.73 24.73
CA LYS A 598 -16.36 9.71 25.34
C LYS A 598 -17.82 9.32 25.11
N LEU A 599 -18.64 9.41 26.16
CA LEU A 599 -20.07 9.16 26.11
C LEU A 599 -20.82 10.32 26.75
N ILE A 600 -21.62 11.02 25.97
CA ILE A 600 -22.38 12.19 26.37
C ILE A 600 -23.85 11.78 26.43
N VAL A 601 -24.50 11.95 27.58
CA VAL A 601 -25.90 11.56 27.76
C VAL A 601 -26.74 12.80 28.01
N GLN A 602 -27.67 13.12 27.11
CA GLN A 602 -28.47 14.35 27.18
C GLN A 602 -29.97 14.07 27.22
N PRO A 603 -30.71 14.68 28.16
CA PRO A 603 -32.16 14.52 28.23
C PRO A 603 -32.82 15.16 27.00
N GLN A 604 -33.94 14.58 26.58
CA GLN A 604 -34.77 15.08 25.48
C GLN A 604 -36.22 15.15 25.95
N GLU A 605 -36.90 16.27 25.72
CA GLU A 605 -38.27 16.54 26.13
C GLU A 605 -39.27 16.49 24.96
N LYS A 606 -38.82 16.75 23.72
CA LYS A 606 -39.65 16.64 22.52
C LYS A 606 -39.61 15.23 21.93
N THR A 607 -40.19 15.09 20.73
CA THR A 607 -40.25 13.84 19.99
C THR A 607 -39.60 13.97 18.61
N ALA A 608 -38.77 12.99 18.27
CA ALA A 608 -38.33 12.71 16.90
C ALA A 608 -39.02 11.43 16.41
N ASN A 609 -39.18 11.28 15.08
CA ASN A 609 -39.82 10.10 14.49
C ASN A 609 -39.02 9.61 13.27
N ALA A 610 -39.02 8.31 13.03
CA ALA A 610 -38.54 7.67 11.81
C ALA A 610 -39.65 6.87 11.13
N ARG A 611 -39.72 6.93 9.80
CA ARG A 611 -40.69 6.19 8.99
C ARG A 611 -40.09 5.83 7.64
N GLU A 612 -40.62 4.78 7.03
CA GLU A 612 -40.34 4.42 5.64
C GLU A 612 -41.22 5.23 4.70
N GLU A 613 -40.63 5.76 3.63
CA GLU A 613 -41.31 6.50 2.57
C GLU A 613 -40.54 6.29 1.26
N ASP A 614 -41.18 5.81 0.20
CA ASP A 614 -40.59 5.70 -1.15
C ASP A 614 -40.80 7.05 -1.85
N LEU A 615 -39.79 7.91 -1.78
CA LEU A 615 -39.90 9.33 -2.14
C LEU A 615 -39.75 9.57 -3.64
N ASP A 616 -39.00 8.74 -4.35
CA ASP A 616 -38.74 8.85 -5.79
C ASP A 616 -39.51 7.82 -6.65
N GLY A 617 -40.13 6.82 -6.03
CA GLY A 617 -40.96 5.82 -6.68
C GLY A 617 -40.15 4.69 -7.33
N ASP A 618 -38.90 4.49 -6.93
CA ASP A 618 -38.02 3.44 -7.46
C ASP A 618 -38.29 2.04 -6.84
N GLY A 619 -39.10 1.98 -5.79
CA GLY A 619 -39.47 0.76 -5.07
C GLY A 619 -38.52 0.36 -3.93
N VAL A 620 -37.53 1.18 -3.61
CA VAL A 620 -36.66 1.12 -2.44
C VAL A 620 -37.11 2.24 -1.48
N PRO A 621 -37.44 1.95 -0.21
CA PRO A 621 -37.86 3.01 0.69
C PRO A 621 -36.67 3.86 1.16
N GLU A 622 -36.87 5.16 1.27
CA GLU A 622 -36.06 6.03 2.13
C GLU A 622 -36.55 5.96 3.58
N ILE A 623 -35.65 6.22 4.52
CA ILE A 623 -36.01 6.37 5.92
C ILE A 623 -36.02 7.86 6.29
N VAL A 624 -37.21 8.42 6.46
CA VAL A 624 -37.40 9.83 6.83
C VAL A 624 -37.37 9.96 8.34
N MET A 625 -36.35 10.64 8.85
CA MET A 625 -36.17 10.99 10.25
C MET A 625 -36.54 12.45 10.46
N GLU A 626 -37.39 12.77 11.42
CA GLU A 626 -37.93 14.13 11.55
C GLU A 626 -38.17 14.54 13.02
N ASN A 627 -37.77 15.77 13.35
CA ASN A 627 -38.10 16.44 14.61
C ASN A 627 -38.70 17.85 14.33
N ALA A 628 -38.71 18.72 15.34
CA ALA A 628 -39.26 20.07 15.21
C ALA A 628 -38.42 21.00 14.30
N GLN A 629 -37.12 20.76 14.18
CA GLN A 629 -36.14 21.61 13.51
C GLN A 629 -35.65 21.04 12.18
N ILE A 630 -35.47 19.72 12.12
CA ILE A 630 -34.79 19.02 11.03
C ILE A 630 -35.68 17.91 10.45
N ARG A 631 -35.58 17.75 9.13
CA ARG A 631 -35.95 16.53 8.41
C ARG A 631 -34.69 15.97 7.74
N ALA A 632 -34.28 14.77 8.14
CA ALA A 632 -33.19 14.05 7.50
C ALA A 632 -33.74 12.83 6.75
N THR A 633 -33.20 12.55 5.57
CA THR A 633 -33.62 11.41 4.73
C THR A 633 -32.45 10.47 4.58
N VAL A 634 -32.61 9.21 4.96
CA VAL A 634 -31.62 8.15 4.73
C VAL A 634 -31.98 7.43 3.43
N LEU A 635 -31.09 7.52 2.45
CA LEU A 635 -31.14 6.76 1.20
C LEU A 635 -30.44 5.41 1.42
N LEU A 636 -31.13 4.31 1.12
CA LEU A 636 -30.57 2.97 1.34
C LEU A 636 -29.43 2.64 0.36
N PHE A 637 -29.38 3.27 -0.81
CA PHE A 637 -28.23 3.20 -1.72
C PHE A 637 -26.99 3.82 -1.05
N GLY A 638 -26.00 2.97 -0.72
CA GLY A 638 -24.84 3.33 0.10
C GLY A 638 -25.17 3.58 1.58
N GLY A 639 -26.43 3.44 2.01
CA GLY A 639 -26.88 3.70 3.37
C GLY A 639 -26.48 5.08 3.89
N ARG A 640 -26.81 6.14 3.16
CA ARG A 640 -26.32 7.52 3.37
C ARG A 640 -27.43 8.46 3.83
N VAL A 641 -27.09 9.55 4.51
CA VAL A 641 -28.04 10.65 4.74
C VAL A 641 -28.03 11.55 3.50
N ILE A 642 -29.02 11.40 2.62
CA ILE A 642 -29.08 12.11 1.34
C ILE A 642 -29.61 13.55 1.48
N GLU A 643 -30.41 13.81 2.52
CA GLU A 643 -30.94 15.14 2.82
C GLU A 643 -30.78 15.48 4.29
N TYR A 644 -30.50 16.75 4.56
CA TYR A 644 -30.54 17.35 5.88
C TYR A 644 -31.21 18.73 5.75
N ILE A 645 -32.50 18.80 6.08
CA ILE A 645 -33.34 19.97 5.81
C ILE A 645 -33.62 20.75 7.08
N VAL A 646 -33.24 22.04 7.09
CA VAL A 646 -33.57 22.99 8.15
C VAL A 646 -34.97 23.55 7.91
N LYS A 647 -35.93 23.11 8.72
CA LYS A 647 -37.37 23.37 8.51
C LYS A 647 -37.77 24.84 8.63
N SER A 648 -36.98 25.68 9.32
CA SER A 648 -37.29 27.11 9.42
C SER A 648 -37.11 27.85 8.09
N GLN A 649 -36.22 27.34 7.23
CA GLN A 649 -35.92 27.91 5.91
C GLN A 649 -36.40 27.01 4.76
N ASP A 650 -36.80 25.77 5.04
CA ASP A 650 -37.12 24.73 4.03
C ASP A 650 -35.93 24.45 3.09
N GLU A 651 -34.72 24.50 3.65
CA GLU A 651 -33.46 24.42 2.91
C GLU A 651 -32.71 23.13 3.21
N ASN A 652 -32.25 22.44 2.17
CA ASN A 652 -31.39 21.26 2.29
C ASN A 652 -29.93 21.70 2.26
N LEU A 653 -29.13 21.27 3.23
CA LEU A 653 -27.74 21.73 3.36
C LEU A 653 -26.71 20.79 2.72
N LEU A 654 -27.18 19.72 2.08
CA LEU A 654 -26.36 18.71 1.44
C LEU A 654 -26.65 18.68 -0.06
N PHE A 655 -25.62 18.54 -0.88
CA PHE A 655 -25.77 18.21 -2.29
C PHE A 655 -26.53 16.89 -2.44
N LYS A 656 -27.43 16.81 -3.41
CA LYS A 656 -28.30 15.66 -3.60
C LYS A 656 -28.56 15.36 -5.06
N LEU A 657 -28.45 14.09 -5.41
CA LEU A 657 -28.97 13.45 -6.59
C LEU A 657 -29.71 12.18 -6.17
N TRP A 658 -30.88 11.96 -6.75
CA TRP A 658 -31.54 10.66 -6.64
C TRP A 658 -30.81 9.62 -7.49
N PRO A 659 -30.94 8.32 -7.19
CA PRO A 659 -30.34 7.23 -7.94
C PRO A 659 -30.92 7.07 -9.36
N ASP A 660 -30.68 8.06 -10.21
CA ASP A 660 -30.95 8.07 -11.65
C ASP A 660 -29.75 7.53 -12.46
N LYS A 661 -29.96 7.32 -13.76
CA LYS A 661 -28.89 6.96 -14.72
C LYS A 661 -27.78 8.03 -14.72
N PRO A 662 -26.51 7.67 -14.45
CA PRO A 662 -25.39 8.59 -14.52
C PRO A 662 -25.26 9.31 -15.89
N PRO A 663 -24.61 10.48 -15.95
CA PRO A 663 -24.36 11.19 -17.21
C PRO A 663 -23.70 10.33 -18.29
N LEU A 664 -22.86 9.36 -17.88
CA LEU A 664 -22.11 8.46 -18.75
C LEU A 664 -22.69 7.02 -18.77
N ASP A 665 -23.93 6.79 -18.35
CA ASP A 665 -24.55 5.44 -18.28
C ASP A 665 -24.58 4.67 -19.62
N GLY A 666 -24.40 5.36 -20.75
CA GLY A 666 -24.30 4.76 -22.09
C GLY A 666 -22.88 4.48 -22.56
N GLU A 667 -21.86 4.85 -21.80
CA GLU A 667 -20.44 4.66 -22.13
C GLU A 667 -19.87 3.44 -21.37
N ILE A 668 -18.92 2.73 -22.00
CA ILE A 668 -18.25 1.59 -21.37
C ILE A 668 -17.55 2.08 -20.10
N GLY A 669 -17.92 1.54 -18.93
CA GLY A 669 -17.37 1.96 -17.64
C GLY A 669 -17.91 3.29 -17.09
N GLY A 670 -18.82 3.97 -17.78
CA GLY A 670 -19.32 5.28 -17.38
C GLY A 670 -20.14 5.23 -16.09
N THR A 671 -20.97 4.20 -15.88
CA THR A 671 -21.69 3.97 -14.61
C THR A 671 -20.72 3.71 -13.44
N ARG A 672 -19.59 3.04 -13.69
CA ARG A 672 -18.56 2.77 -12.65
C ARG A 672 -17.78 4.02 -12.26
N SER A 673 -17.71 5.02 -13.14
CA SER A 673 -16.95 6.26 -12.94
C SER A 673 -17.74 7.33 -12.18
N PHE A 674 -19.06 7.15 -12.02
CA PHE A 674 -19.94 8.04 -11.28
C PHE A 674 -19.95 7.64 -9.79
N TYR A 675 -19.68 8.59 -8.89
CA TYR A 675 -19.51 8.29 -7.46
C TYR A 675 -20.43 9.06 -6.49
N PRO A 676 -20.86 10.31 -6.73
CA PRO A 676 -21.60 11.07 -5.74
C PRO A 676 -23.08 11.08 -6.11
N TYR A 677 -23.89 10.39 -5.31
CA TYR A 677 -25.29 10.76 -5.18
C TYR A 677 -25.45 11.96 -4.22
N GLY A 678 -24.41 12.33 -3.47
CA GLY A 678 -24.50 13.40 -2.48
C GLY A 678 -24.90 12.89 -1.10
N GLY A 679 -25.17 13.85 -0.21
CA GLY A 679 -25.44 13.59 1.19
C GLY A 679 -24.17 13.42 2.03
N LEU A 680 -24.30 12.67 3.13
CA LEU A 680 -23.19 12.12 3.91
C LEU A 680 -22.87 10.71 3.39
N GLU A 681 -21.89 10.62 2.52
CA GLU A 681 -21.41 9.36 1.93
C GLU A 681 -20.06 8.96 2.52
N GLU A 682 -19.61 7.74 2.24
CA GLU A 682 -18.23 7.36 2.43
C GLU A 682 -17.52 7.47 1.09
N PHE A 683 -16.31 7.99 1.09
CA PHE A 683 -15.50 8.16 -0.09
C PHE A 683 -14.26 7.29 0.02
N THR A 684 -13.97 6.52 -1.03
CA THR A 684 -12.77 5.69 -1.13
C THR A 684 -12.06 5.99 -2.44
N GLY A 685 -12.17 7.20 -3.00
CA GLY A 685 -11.66 7.52 -4.34
C GLY A 685 -12.45 6.89 -5.49
N TYR A 686 -11.89 6.98 -6.70
CA TYR A 686 -12.46 6.37 -7.89
C TYR A 686 -11.93 4.95 -8.09
N PRO A 687 -12.79 4.00 -8.49
CA PRO A 687 -14.24 3.91 -8.33
C PRO A 687 -14.71 3.25 -7.04
N TYR A 688 -16.01 3.42 -6.83
CA TYR A 688 -16.67 3.54 -5.55
C TYR A 688 -17.25 2.21 -5.05
N ILE A 689 -16.92 1.82 -3.81
CA ILE A 689 -17.41 0.58 -3.19
C ILE A 689 -18.75 0.86 -2.52
N GLY A 690 -19.83 0.38 -3.12
CA GLY A 690 -21.10 0.25 -2.43
C GLY A 690 -22.09 1.41 -2.58
N GLY A 691 -21.76 2.47 -3.30
CA GLY A 691 -22.68 3.59 -3.55
C GLY A 691 -24.03 3.22 -4.13
N HIS A 692 -24.00 2.25 -5.04
CA HIS A 692 -25.16 1.72 -5.74
C HIS A 692 -25.73 0.46 -5.07
N ILE A 693 -25.14 0.01 -3.96
CA ILE A 693 -25.63 -1.15 -3.21
C ILE A 693 -26.70 -0.66 -2.25
N VAL A 694 -27.86 -1.33 -2.27
CA VAL A 694 -28.92 -1.10 -1.28
C VAL A 694 -28.49 -1.74 0.04
N PHE A 695 -28.27 -0.92 1.06
CA PHE A 695 -27.94 -1.37 2.40
C PHE A 695 -29.18 -1.99 3.06
N LYS A 696 -28.95 -2.98 3.93
CA LYS A 696 -29.98 -3.46 4.84
C LYS A 696 -30.21 -2.40 5.92
N TYR A 697 -31.39 -2.37 6.50
CA TYR A 697 -31.70 -1.42 7.57
C TYR A 697 -32.63 -1.99 8.65
N GLU A 698 -32.64 -1.31 9.79
CA GLU A 698 -33.52 -1.55 10.93
C GLU A 698 -33.83 -0.21 11.62
N ILE A 699 -35.11 0.12 11.81
CA ILE A 699 -35.51 1.27 12.63
C ILE A 699 -35.47 0.84 14.10
N LEU A 700 -34.44 1.29 14.82
CA LEU A 700 -34.20 0.96 16.24
C LEU A 700 -35.14 1.74 17.17
N GLU A 701 -35.40 3.01 16.86
CA GLU A 701 -36.34 3.89 17.57
C GLU A 701 -37.15 4.68 16.55
N SER A 702 -38.42 4.30 16.36
CA SER A 702 -39.30 4.93 15.38
C SER A 702 -39.98 6.21 15.89
N SER A 703 -40.03 6.40 17.20
CA SER A 703 -40.58 7.60 17.84
C SER A 703 -40.12 7.68 19.29
N GLY A 704 -39.68 8.85 19.75
CA GLY A 704 -39.27 9.03 21.13
C GLY A 704 -38.33 10.20 21.34
N SER A 705 -37.44 10.05 22.33
CA SER A 705 -36.40 11.04 22.65
C SER A 705 -35.41 11.22 21.50
N ALA A 706 -35.30 10.22 20.64
CA ALA A 706 -34.60 10.30 19.38
C ALA A 706 -35.35 9.47 18.31
N ALA A 707 -34.96 9.63 17.06
CA ALA A 707 -35.23 8.67 16.01
C ALA A 707 -33.90 7.96 15.70
N ARG A 708 -33.91 6.64 15.59
CA ARG A 708 -32.69 5.84 15.35
C ARG A 708 -32.88 4.81 14.26
N VAL A 709 -31.93 4.79 13.33
CA VAL A 709 -31.94 3.87 12.19
C VAL A 709 -30.55 3.26 12.06
N ARG A 710 -30.48 1.93 12.04
CA ARG A 710 -29.26 1.21 11.66
C ARG A 710 -29.33 0.89 10.18
N VAL A 711 -28.23 1.10 9.46
CA VAL A 711 -28.02 0.62 8.09
C VAL A 711 -26.73 -0.19 8.01
N TRP A 712 -26.67 -1.24 7.19
CA TRP A 712 -25.46 -2.04 7.05
C TRP A 712 -25.37 -2.80 5.73
N ALA A 713 -24.14 -3.09 5.32
CA ALA A 713 -23.82 -3.94 4.19
C ALA A 713 -22.60 -4.82 4.49
N ASN A 714 -22.50 -5.93 3.76
CA ASN A 714 -21.27 -6.71 3.64
C ASN A 714 -20.91 -6.73 2.16
N ILE A 715 -19.78 -6.12 1.83
CA ILE A 715 -19.33 -5.88 0.47
C ILE A 715 -17.98 -6.57 0.33
N HIS A 716 -17.96 -7.74 -0.32
CA HIS A 716 -16.76 -8.57 -0.50
C HIS A 716 -16.02 -8.90 0.82
N GLY A 717 -16.77 -9.17 1.90
CA GLY A 717 -16.21 -9.50 3.21
C GLY A 717 -16.04 -8.27 4.12
N SER A 718 -15.92 -7.07 3.56
CA SER A 718 -15.87 -5.82 4.32
C SER A 718 -17.26 -5.42 4.81
N ARG A 719 -17.41 -5.31 6.13
CA ARG A 719 -18.70 -5.08 6.80
C ARG A 719 -18.76 -3.64 7.27
N ILE A 720 -19.74 -2.89 6.78
CA ILE A 720 -19.98 -1.50 7.17
C ILE A 720 -21.35 -1.43 7.82
N SER A 721 -21.43 -0.89 9.03
CA SER A 721 -22.66 -0.61 9.76
C SER A 721 -22.65 0.83 10.25
N LYS A 722 -23.79 1.50 10.14
CA LYS A 722 -23.98 2.88 10.58
C LYS A 722 -25.25 2.97 11.42
N ILE A 723 -25.22 3.75 12.49
CA ILE A 723 -26.42 4.14 13.23
C ILE A 723 -26.59 5.64 13.09
N TYR A 724 -27.69 6.05 12.48
CA TYR A 724 -28.12 7.44 12.43
C TYR A 724 -29.05 7.74 13.59
N THR A 725 -28.75 8.78 14.36
CA THR A 725 -29.56 9.25 15.49
C THR A 725 -29.92 10.72 15.31
N LEU A 726 -31.22 11.01 15.17
CA LEU A 726 -31.74 12.39 15.20
C LEU A 726 -32.36 12.67 16.57
N PHE A 727 -31.77 13.58 17.33
CA PHE A 727 -32.22 13.92 18.69
C PHE A 727 -33.46 14.82 18.64
N ALA A 728 -34.40 14.68 19.58
CA ALA A 728 -35.69 15.37 19.48
C ALA A 728 -35.65 16.89 19.73
N ASP A 729 -34.77 17.36 20.62
CA ASP A 729 -34.67 18.78 21.02
C ASP A 729 -33.63 19.58 20.25
N SER A 730 -32.81 18.92 19.45
CA SER A 730 -31.61 19.48 18.81
C SER A 730 -31.65 19.28 17.29
N PRO A 731 -31.03 20.16 16.49
CA PRO A 731 -30.79 19.85 15.09
C PRO A 731 -29.68 18.79 14.90
N LEU A 732 -28.98 18.39 15.97
CA LEU A 732 -27.92 17.38 15.90
C LEU A 732 -28.39 16.06 15.28
N LEU A 733 -27.70 15.65 14.22
CA LEU A 733 -27.75 14.30 13.66
C LEU A 733 -26.38 13.66 13.86
N GLU A 734 -26.37 12.48 14.49
CA GLU A 734 -25.16 11.67 14.68
C GLU A 734 -25.18 10.50 13.70
N ALA A 735 -24.01 10.20 13.11
CA ALA A 735 -23.71 8.98 12.39
C ALA A 735 -22.61 8.21 13.14
N ARG A 736 -22.96 7.06 13.73
CA ARG A 736 -22.00 6.16 14.38
C ARG A 736 -21.58 5.07 13.42
N TYR A 737 -20.31 5.00 13.11
CA TYR A 737 -19.71 4.04 12.19
C TYR A 737 -19.10 2.86 12.93
N GLU A 738 -19.34 1.67 12.37
CA GLU A 738 -18.73 0.41 12.77
C GLU A 738 -18.29 -0.32 11.49
N MET A 739 -16.98 -0.45 11.30
CA MET A 739 -16.38 -1.06 10.11
C MET A 739 -15.53 -2.26 10.53
N ASP A 740 -15.91 -3.47 10.09
CA ASP A 740 -15.25 -4.73 10.44
C ASP A 740 -14.73 -5.45 9.21
N ASP A 741 -13.67 -6.25 9.40
CA ASP A 741 -13.08 -7.10 8.37
C ASP A 741 -12.85 -6.36 7.05
N MET A 742 -12.42 -5.09 7.17
CA MET A 742 -12.09 -4.27 6.02
C MET A 742 -10.94 -4.93 5.28
N THR A 743 -11.10 -5.13 3.97
CA THR A 743 -10.05 -5.70 3.13
C THR A 743 -8.79 -4.85 3.24
N PRO A 744 -7.58 -5.44 3.30
CA PRO A 744 -6.32 -4.69 3.29
C PRO A 744 -6.18 -3.72 2.10
N THR A 745 -6.89 -4.00 1.00
CA THR A 745 -6.99 -3.07 -0.14
C THR A 745 -7.86 -1.84 0.11
N LEU A 746 -8.40 -1.66 1.32
CA LEU A 746 -9.10 -0.48 1.85
C LEU A 746 -8.53 -0.11 3.24
N ASN A 747 -7.56 0.80 3.26
CA ASN A 747 -6.86 1.30 4.44
C ASN A 747 -7.29 2.73 4.78
N VAL A 748 -7.74 3.53 3.81
CA VAL A 748 -8.23 4.89 4.06
C VAL A 748 -9.65 5.05 3.55
N ILE A 749 -10.51 5.67 4.36
CA ILE A 749 -11.87 6.06 4.00
C ILE A 749 -12.12 7.51 4.39
N GLY A 750 -12.75 8.27 3.51
CA GLY A 750 -13.19 9.64 3.77
C GLY A 750 -14.66 9.65 4.19
N ILE A 751 -14.99 10.22 5.34
CA ILE A 751 -16.40 10.43 5.71
C ILE A 751 -16.88 11.72 5.05
N ASN A 752 -17.60 11.61 3.95
CA ASN A 752 -17.77 12.65 2.95
C ASN A 752 -19.16 13.31 2.98
N PRO A 753 -19.36 14.39 3.73
CA PRO A 753 -20.50 15.28 3.50
C PRO A 753 -20.27 16.10 2.23
N LEU A 754 -21.22 16.06 1.29
CA LEU A 754 -21.21 16.98 0.15
C LEU A 754 -22.06 18.18 0.52
N PHE A 755 -21.41 19.30 0.81
CA PHE A 755 -22.02 20.58 1.15
C PHE A 755 -22.58 21.26 -0.09
N GLN A 756 -23.84 21.66 0.01
CA GLN A 756 -24.50 22.64 -0.84
C GLN A 756 -25.38 23.46 0.09
N ILE A 757 -24.81 24.54 0.62
CA ILE A 757 -25.49 25.38 1.60
C ILE A 757 -26.18 26.48 0.81
N GLY A 758 -27.50 26.62 0.99
CA GLY A 758 -28.30 27.46 0.12
C GLY A 758 -28.55 26.81 -1.25
N PRO A 759 -29.09 27.56 -2.23
CA PRO A 759 -29.67 26.98 -3.43
C PRO A 759 -28.64 26.32 -4.37
N SER A 760 -27.37 26.72 -4.23
CA SER A 760 -26.23 26.21 -4.99
C SER A 760 -24.93 26.64 -4.32
N THR A 761 -23.84 25.89 -4.53
CA THR A 761 -22.50 26.34 -4.10
C THR A 761 -22.08 27.59 -4.88
N GLY A 762 -21.68 28.65 -4.17
CA GLY A 762 -21.46 29.96 -4.76
C GLY A 762 -20.48 30.86 -4.00
N PRO A 763 -20.15 32.05 -4.53
CA PRO A 763 -19.24 33.01 -3.89
C PRO A 763 -19.75 33.58 -2.55
N GLU A 764 -21.01 33.33 -2.20
CA GLU A 764 -21.65 33.61 -0.91
C GLU A 764 -21.25 32.62 0.19
N ASP A 765 -20.77 31.43 -0.17
CA ASP A 765 -20.33 30.40 0.77
C ASP A 765 -18.99 30.76 1.42
N ARG A 766 -18.87 30.46 2.71
CA ARG A 766 -17.64 30.59 3.49
C ARG A 766 -17.37 29.31 4.24
N TYR A 767 -16.14 28.80 4.17
CA TYR A 767 -15.70 27.64 4.94
C TYR A 767 -14.69 28.04 6.00
N TYR A 768 -14.80 27.44 7.19
CA TYR A 768 -13.96 27.77 8.35
C TYR A 768 -13.32 26.53 8.95
N PHE A 769 -12.03 26.64 9.26
CA PHE A 769 -11.20 25.53 9.74
C PHE A 769 -10.38 25.92 10.98
N PRO A 770 -10.37 25.09 12.04
CA PRO A 770 -9.63 25.34 13.27
C PRO A 770 -8.16 24.88 13.17
N GLU A 771 -7.38 25.46 12.27
CA GLU A 771 -5.93 25.19 12.18
C GLU A 771 -5.15 25.93 13.30
N GLU A 772 -3.83 26.11 13.15
CA GLU A 772 -3.01 26.94 14.05
C GLU A 772 -3.64 28.31 14.29
N GLU A 773 -4.10 28.92 13.21
CA GLU A 773 -5.01 30.06 13.21
C GLU A 773 -6.33 29.63 12.56
N LEU A 774 -7.42 30.35 12.88
CA LEU A 774 -8.69 30.13 12.19
C LEU A 774 -8.53 30.53 10.71
N VAL A 775 -8.70 29.56 9.81
CA VAL A 775 -8.64 29.80 8.36
C VAL A 775 -10.06 29.94 7.81
N GLU A 776 -10.26 30.94 6.95
CA GLU A 776 -11.48 31.17 6.19
C GLU A 776 -11.18 31.00 4.70
N THR A 777 -12.02 30.25 3.99
CA THR A 777 -11.93 30.07 2.54
C THR A 777 -13.28 30.29 1.86
N ILE A 778 -13.25 30.47 0.54
CA ILE A 778 -14.42 30.48 -0.34
C ILE A 778 -14.30 29.31 -1.33
N PRO A 779 -15.40 28.80 -1.90
CA PRO A 779 -15.31 27.82 -2.97
C PRO A 779 -14.51 28.38 -4.15
N GLU A 780 -13.59 27.60 -4.69
CA GLU A 780 -12.97 27.88 -5.98
C GLU A 780 -13.93 27.41 -7.10
N LEU A 781 -14.38 28.36 -7.92
CA LEU A 781 -15.43 28.12 -8.92
C LEU A 781 -14.87 28.11 -10.35
N GLU A 782 -13.60 28.50 -10.56
CA GLU A 782 -13.04 28.60 -11.91
C GLU A 782 -12.22 27.36 -12.31
N ARG A 783 -11.96 26.44 -11.38
CA ARG A 783 -11.08 25.28 -11.58
C ARG A 783 -11.26 24.25 -10.47
N TYR A 784 -10.63 23.09 -10.65
CA TYR A 784 -10.48 22.09 -9.60
C TYR A 784 -9.62 22.62 -8.46
N TYR A 785 -10.07 22.36 -7.24
CA TYR A 785 -9.35 22.76 -6.04
C TYR A 785 -9.61 21.79 -4.90
N GLY A 786 -8.55 21.48 -4.17
CA GLY A 786 -8.64 20.78 -2.90
C GLY A 786 -7.46 21.11 -2.02
N ARG A 787 -7.60 20.77 -0.73
CA ARG A 787 -6.63 21.10 0.31
C ARG A 787 -6.74 20.12 1.48
N GLY A 788 -5.60 19.72 2.04
CA GLY A 788 -5.55 19.04 3.33
C GLY A 788 -5.56 20.05 4.48
N VAL A 789 -6.40 19.83 5.48
CA VAL A 789 -6.56 20.69 6.65
C VAL A 789 -6.16 19.92 7.90
N PHE A 790 -5.06 20.32 8.53
CA PHE A 790 -4.56 19.75 9.77
C PHE A 790 -5.12 20.53 10.97
N GLY A 791 -6.37 20.28 11.32
CA GLY A 791 -7.08 20.97 12.40
C GLY A 791 -6.57 20.63 13.79
N LYS A 792 -6.55 21.63 14.69
CA LYS A 792 -6.38 21.49 16.15
C LYS A 792 -7.63 21.01 16.85
N GLU A 793 -8.80 21.27 16.26
CA GLU A 793 -10.09 20.84 16.78
C GLU A 793 -10.83 20.03 15.72
N GLY A 794 -11.67 19.09 16.14
CA GLY A 794 -12.43 18.21 15.26
C GLY A 794 -13.74 18.83 14.76
N TRP A 795 -13.66 19.95 14.04
CA TRP A 795 -14.84 20.56 13.41
C TRP A 795 -14.48 21.35 12.14
N ALA A 796 -15.48 21.57 11.30
CA ALA A 796 -15.45 22.55 10.22
C ALA A 796 -16.84 23.13 10.01
N ALA A 797 -16.92 24.33 9.42
CA ALA A 797 -18.19 24.99 9.20
C ALA A 797 -18.30 25.53 7.78
N GLY A 798 -19.48 25.41 7.18
CA GLY A 798 -19.89 26.15 6.00
C GLY A 798 -20.99 27.15 6.37
N TYR A 799 -20.95 28.33 5.76
CA TYR A 799 -21.91 29.41 5.98
C TYR A 799 -22.26 30.09 4.66
N ASP A 800 -23.53 30.07 4.29
CA ASP A 800 -24.08 30.88 3.21
C ASP A 800 -24.43 32.26 3.79
N THR A 801 -23.73 33.29 3.30
CA THR A 801 -23.86 34.67 3.78
C THR A 801 -25.11 35.41 3.26
N GLU A 802 -25.77 34.91 2.22
CA GLU A 802 -26.98 35.51 1.64
C GLU A 802 -28.26 34.96 2.28
N MET A 803 -28.35 33.64 2.45
CA MET A 803 -29.47 32.98 3.14
C MET A 803 -29.36 33.06 4.67
N ASP A 804 -28.19 33.42 5.19
CA ASP A 804 -27.87 33.42 6.62
C ASP A 804 -28.17 32.05 7.24
N ILE A 805 -27.53 31.01 6.72
CA ILE A 805 -27.69 29.62 7.17
C ILE A 805 -26.34 28.91 7.21
N SER A 806 -26.12 28.11 8.24
CA SER A 806 -24.85 27.43 8.47
C SER A 806 -25.02 25.93 8.63
N LEU A 807 -24.01 25.19 8.21
CA LEU A 807 -23.82 23.77 8.48
C LEU A 807 -22.48 23.59 9.19
N LEU A 808 -22.51 22.99 10.37
CA LEU A 808 -21.32 22.67 11.13
C LEU A 808 -21.18 21.15 11.25
N ILE A 809 -19.96 20.66 11.11
CA ILE A 809 -19.62 19.25 11.27
C ILE A 809 -18.69 19.08 12.47
N GLY A 810 -18.85 17.96 13.19
CA GLY A 810 -18.00 17.58 14.31
C GLY A 810 -17.53 16.13 14.17
N TYR A 811 -16.31 15.85 14.60
CA TYR A 811 -15.69 14.52 14.54
C TYR A 811 -14.55 14.38 15.56
N PRO A 812 -14.12 13.17 15.92
CA PRO A 812 -12.95 12.96 16.76
C PRO A 812 -11.65 13.22 15.97
N VAL A 813 -10.94 14.30 16.31
CA VAL A 813 -9.81 14.80 15.50
C VAL A 813 -8.58 13.89 15.51
N ASN A 814 -8.37 13.11 16.58
CA ASN A 814 -7.25 12.18 16.70
C ASN A 814 -7.42 10.92 15.84
N ASP A 815 -8.66 10.57 15.47
CA ASP A 815 -8.94 9.43 14.58
C ASP A 815 -8.85 9.81 13.09
N ALA A 816 -8.72 11.10 12.76
CA ALA A 816 -8.58 11.58 11.40
C ALA A 816 -7.13 11.93 11.07
N ILE A 817 -6.65 11.42 9.93
CA ILE A 817 -5.34 11.76 9.34
C ILE A 817 -5.30 13.29 9.12
N TYR A 818 -6.29 13.80 8.38
CA TYR A 818 -6.60 15.22 8.21
C TYR A 818 -8.04 15.38 7.71
N LEU A 819 -8.52 16.63 7.65
CA LEU A 819 -9.77 16.98 6.97
C LEU A 819 -9.46 17.45 5.54
N HIS A 820 -9.96 16.75 4.54
CA HIS A 820 -9.81 17.13 3.14
C HIS A 820 -10.96 18.05 2.73
N LEU A 821 -10.64 19.23 2.22
CA LEU A 821 -11.58 20.06 1.47
C LEU A 821 -11.41 19.77 -0.02
N TRP A 822 -12.51 19.55 -0.73
CA TRP A 822 -12.51 19.46 -2.19
C TRP A 822 -13.69 20.25 -2.79
N ASN A 823 -13.41 21.15 -3.72
CA ASN A 823 -14.44 21.84 -4.51
C ASN A 823 -14.58 21.13 -5.85
N ASN A 824 -15.72 20.44 -6.03
CA ASN A 824 -16.01 19.81 -7.29
C ASN A 824 -16.44 20.85 -8.34
N HIS A 825 -16.01 20.64 -9.59
CA HIS A 825 -16.26 21.54 -10.71
C HIS A 825 -16.97 20.79 -11.84
N PRO A 826 -17.84 21.45 -12.64
CA PRO A 826 -18.52 20.82 -13.78
C PRO A 826 -17.62 20.22 -14.87
N ASP A 827 -16.34 20.58 -14.88
CA ASP A 827 -15.34 19.96 -15.76
C ASP A 827 -15.00 18.52 -15.33
N ASN A 828 -15.44 18.08 -14.15
CA ASN A 828 -15.36 16.69 -13.70
C ASN A 828 -16.34 15.88 -14.52
N THR A 829 -15.89 15.33 -15.65
CA THR A 829 -16.78 14.74 -16.65
C THR A 829 -17.66 13.60 -16.10
N PRO A 830 -17.20 12.75 -15.15
CA PRO A 830 -18.08 11.79 -14.50
C PRO A 830 -19.09 12.45 -13.56
N THR A 831 -18.79 13.62 -12.97
CA THR A 831 -19.61 14.29 -11.94
C THR A 831 -19.71 15.80 -12.15
N PRO A 832 -20.44 16.27 -13.17
CA PRO A 832 -20.36 17.65 -13.63
C PRO A 832 -21.23 18.62 -12.79
N TYR A 833 -21.00 18.68 -11.48
CA TYR A 833 -21.79 19.44 -10.52
C TYR A 833 -20.92 20.32 -9.61
N TYR A 834 -21.49 21.40 -9.08
CA TYR A 834 -20.85 22.18 -8.01
C TYR A 834 -21.30 21.67 -6.64
N TYR A 835 -20.33 21.33 -5.80
CA TYR A 835 -20.50 21.05 -4.38
C TYR A 835 -19.13 21.08 -3.70
N THR A 836 -19.13 21.14 -2.37
CA THR A 836 -17.89 21.08 -1.57
C THR A 836 -17.89 19.83 -0.69
N GLU A 837 -16.85 19.04 -0.76
CA GLU A 837 -16.61 17.87 0.10
C GLU A 837 -15.75 18.31 1.30
N LEU A 838 -16.16 17.95 2.52
CA LEU A 838 -15.38 18.18 3.76
C LEU A 838 -15.14 16.85 4.49
N GLN A 839 -14.12 16.10 4.07
CA GLN A 839 -13.91 14.69 4.41
C GLN A 839 -12.85 14.52 5.49
N PRO A 840 -13.17 14.09 6.73
CA PRO A 840 -12.15 13.53 7.59
C PRO A 840 -11.70 12.20 6.96
N TRP A 841 -10.42 12.09 6.62
CA TRP A 841 -9.83 10.87 6.12
C TRP A 841 -9.37 10.04 7.31
N LEU A 842 -9.82 8.79 7.36
CA LEU A 842 -9.60 7.87 8.46
C LEU A 842 -8.76 6.70 7.98
N GLU A 843 -7.75 6.34 8.75
CA GLU A 843 -7.09 5.05 8.60
C GLU A 843 -7.97 3.94 9.22
N LEU A 844 -8.14 2.84 8.49
CA LEU A 844 -8.92 1.68 8.89
C LEU A 844 -8.05 0.72 9.67
N LYS A 845 -8.55 0.29 10.82
CA LYS A 845 -7.88 -0.66 11.71
C LYS A 845 -8.15 -2.09 11.22
N HIS A 846 -7.15 -2.70 10.59
CA HIS A 846 -7.25 -4.07 10.08
C HIS A 846 -7.24 -5.11 11.22
N GLY A 847 -7.87 -6.27 11.01
CA GLY A 847 -7.95 -7.34 12.04
C GLY A 847 -8.86 -7.04 13.24
N THR A 848 -9.46 -5.86 13.33
CA THR A 848 -10.39 -5.43 14.39
C THR A 848 -11.55 -4.61 13.83
N THR A 849 -12.29 -3.93 14.72
CA THR A 849 -13.35 -2.98 14.37
C THR A 849 -12.81 -1.55 14.37
N THR A 850 -13.02 -0.81 13.28
CA THR A 850 -12.87 0.64 13.28
C THR A 850 -14.19 1.27 13.73
N TYR A 851 -14.18 1.91 14.90
CA TYR A 851 -15.28 2.74 15.38
C TYR A 851 -15.00 4.20 15.07
N PHE A 852 -15.98 4.90 14.51
CA PHE A 852 -15.90 6.34 14.27
C PHE A 852 -17.26 7.00 14.50
N SER A 853 -17.29 8.30 14.73
CA SER A 853 -18.55 9.02 14.93
C SER A 853 -18.47 10.41 14.32
N TYR A 854 -19.57 10.80 13.69
CA TYR A 854 -19.65 11.99 12.87
C TYR A 854 -20.95 12.75 13.18
N TYR A 855 -20.85 14.06 13.28
CA TYR A 855 -21.93 14.93 13.76
C TYR A 855 -22.25 16.00 12.74
N ILE A 856 -23.54 16.15 12.40
CA ILE A 856 -24.06 17.21 11.54
C ILE A 856 -24.96 18.13 12.37
N TYR A 857 -24.72 19.43 12.29
CA TYR A 857 -25.46 20.44 13.04
C TYR A 857 -25.72 21.68 12.16
N GLY A 858 -26.92 21.77 11.59
CA GLY A 858 -27.31 22.89 10.73
C GLY A 858 -28.47 23.71 11.29
N LYS A 859 -28.42 25.03 11.08
CA LYS A 859 -29.39 25.99 11.62
C LYS A 859 -29.28 27.33 10.90
N GLU A 860 -30.35 28.11 10.91
CA GLU A 860 -30.32 29.51 10.50
C GLU A 860 -29.37 30.35 11.38
N GLY A 861 -28.78 31.38 10.79
CA GLY A 861 -27.74 32.23 11.34
C GLY A 861 -26.32 31.81 10.95
N GLY A 862 -25.35 32.61 11.40
CA GLY A 862 -23.92 32.32 11.23
C GLY A 862 -23.41 31.14 12.06
N TRP A 863 -22.20 30.65 11.74
CA TRP A 863 -21.63 29.41 12.28
C TRP A 863 -21.18 29.48 13.74
N LYS A 864 -20.82 30.67 14.25
CA LYS A 864 -20.26 30.83 15.61
C LYS A 864 -21.20 30.35 16.73
N PRO A 865 -22.49 30.74 16.75
CA PRO A 865 -23.45 30.17 17.69
C PRO A 865 -23.55 28.64 17.64
N LEU A 866 -23.49 28.03 16.44
CA LEU A 866 -23.56 26.58 16.28
C LEU A 866 -22.32 25.90 16.88
N LEU A 867 -21.14 26.50 16.71
CA LEU A 867 -19.92 26.00 17.33
C LEU A 867 -20.01 26.06 18.86
N GLU A 868 -20.52 27.16 19.43
CA GLU A 868 -20.73 27.27 20.87
C GLU A 868 -21.77 26.26 21.36
N ASP A 869 -22.87 26.03 20.61
CA ASP A 869 -23.84 24.98 20.91
C ASP A 869 -23.15 23.59 20.97
N LEU A 870 -22.26 23.25 20.03
CA LEU A 870 -21.51 21.98 20.07
C LEU A 870 -20.48 21.92 21.21
N ARG A 871 -19.84 23.03 21.56
CA ARG A 871 -18.93 23.11 22.72
C ARG A 871 -19.68 22.91 24.03
N GLU A 872 -20.87 23.48 24.17
CA GLU A 872 -21.74 23.26 25.33
C GLU A 872 -22.25 21.81 25.40
N MET A 873 -22.44 21.16 24.25
CA MET A 873 -22.71 19.72 24.15
C MET A 873 -21.49 18.84 24.35
N ASP A 874 -20.29 19.44 24.45
CA ASP A 874 -19.03 18.76 24.70
C ASP A 874 -18.58 17.84 23.54
N LEU A 875 -18.89 18.25 22.31
CA LEU A 875 -18.66 17.51 21.07
C LEU A 875 -17.43 17.95 20.26
N ILE A 876 -16.64 18.89 20.80
CA ILE A 876 -15.43 19.37 20.14
C ILE A 876 -14.21 18.72 20.79
N THR A 877 -13.49 17.92 20.02
CA THR A 877 -12.25 17.26 20.44
C THR A 877 -11.03 18.08 20.05
N GLN A 878 -9.91 17.92 20.78
CA GLN A 878 -8.64 18.63 20.51
C GLN A 878 -7.55 17.63 20.12
N LYS A 879 -6.68 18.03 19.17
CA LYS A 879 -5.61 17.17 18.65
C LYS A 879 -4.49 17.06 19.68
N GLU A 880 -4.08 15.83 19.99
CA GLU A 880 -3.08 15.55 21.03
C GLU A 880 -1.66 15.93 20.60
N SER A 881 -1.36 15.82 19.30
CA SER A 881 -0.10 16.27 18.72
C SER A 881 -0.28 17.14 17.47
N SER A 882 0.62 18.10 17.30
CA SER A 882 0.68 18.98 16.11
C SER A 882 1.51 18.39 14.97
N ILE A 883 2.18 17.26 15.20
CA ILE A 883 2.91 16.54 14.14
C ILE A 883 1.88 15.66 13.42
N PRO A 884 1.71 15.78 12.09
CA PRO A 884 0.69 15.05 11.34
C PRO A 884 0.70 13.51 11.49
N TRP A 885 1.80 12.91 11.98
CA TRP A 885 2.03 11.45 12.13
C TRP A 885 2.05 10.94 13.56
N ASP A 886 1.95 11.84 14.54
CA ASP A 886 2.10 11.50 15.95
C ASP A 886 0.73 11.00 16.45
N LEU A 887 0.41 9.78 16.00
CA LEU A 887 -0.78 9.00 16.31
C LEU A 887 -0.48 8.14 17.56
N ASP A 888 -0.25 8.78 18.71
CA ASP A 888 -0.18 8.08 19.99
C ASP A 888 -1.55 7.50 20.41
#